data_AF-A0A661QY92-F1
#
_entry.id   AF-A0A661QY92-F1
#
_cell.length_a   1.000
_cell.length_b   1.000
_cell.length_c   1.000
_cell.angle_alpha   90.00
_cell.angle_beta   90.00
_cell.angle_gamma   90.00
#
_symmetry.space_group_name_H-M   'P 1'
#
loop_
_entity.id
_entity.type
_entity.pdbx_description
1 polymer ?
#
loop_
_entity_poly.entity_id
_entity_poly.type
_entity_poly.pdbx_seq_one_letter_code
_entity_poly.pdbx_strand_id
1 'polypeptide(L)'
;MKVKPTIPDWIIGIALMVFFILITVTGVLDFTSPLEMKAFDLRAKLAAPDKRNPDIELVVIDDDDLAELGRFPWPRNILAKGIDNLAAAGAKVIALDIHLPEPEEAAGLKVLTELKRRYEQSGLARLKVGKEFESDLQNAIESLDHDAILTSSIRKAGNVVLPIYFDLTSQARDRQLPDFVNKYAYKNVKGKNKEWAVSSLIWLSKIKPLLPTFANAAAGIGHLNLFPDQDGYVRTQVHVLGYLKDIYFPSLPMEIVRLYKGLKDEDITVFLGEGIDLKTSPSTTIHVPVVDPSMRTIINWNQGPGIAFHETPFRKVFKNEVQTSLFRDKIVIIGPTAPGIGDKFVTPVSGNLPGVEIIANSVANILNQRFISRPPWVPATELIALILFGIFISFLLPRMKAAPGAISSLAIVAGYSTLGFVLFLSSNIWLRIIPQIMLLILGYLLVISKRFLVTEKTKEKVEADSIETNKMLGLSFQQQGMLDLAFEKFRKLPIEEEGVKDLLYNLGLDYERKRQFSKALATYQLIAQAGESFRDLDDRIPKLKHAEATLIFGGSGTKHPGEISAPMADTGTRPTLGRYEIIGEIGRGAMGVVYKGQDPKIRRTVAIKTLNLTEFEESEIPEIKERFFREAESAGLLTHPNIVTIYDCGEEQDLAYIAMEYLEGEDLLRYTKKGNLLPIRDVLDITAKVADALGYAHSRNVVHRDIKPANIMRLKETGDVKVTDFGIARITSSSKTKTGVVMGTPSYMSPEQLSGKKVDGRSDIFSLGIVLFELLTGEKPFKAQDMTSLMYKIAQEPHPSAKSINPKIPTVVEKIIDKALEKDLNTRYQSASQMAEQLRLVVAKMDEIARQQGSL
;
A
#
# COMPACT_ATOMS: atom_id res chain seq x y z
N MET A 1 31.40 -28.40 29.02
CA MET A 1 30.56 -27.23 29.37
C MET A 1 29.10 -27.67 29.52
N LYS A 2 28.43 -27.39 30.65
CA LYS A 2 27.03 -27.77 30.91
C LYS A 2 26.10 -27.03 29.94
N VAL A 3 25.24 -27.76 29.24
CA VAL A 3 24.23 -27.25 28.31
C VAL A 3 23.29 -26.29 29.06
N LYS A 4 23.19 -25.03 28.61
CA LYS A 4 22.13 -24.12 29.09
C LYS A 4 20.78 -24.73 28.71
N PRO A 5 19.78 -24.76 29.62
CA PRO A 5 18.48 -25.34 29.30
C PRO A 5 17.84 -24.54 28.16
N THR A 6 17.58 -25.21 27.04
CA THR A 6 16.78 -24.66 25.95
C THR A 6 15.37 -24.45 26.46
N ILE A 7 14.83 -23.23 26.32
CA ILE A 7 13.44 -22.90 26.66
C ILE A 7 12.52 -23.97 26.04
N PRO A 8 11.63 -24.63 26.77
CA PRO A 8 10.69 -25.61 26.20
C PRO A 8 9.79 -24.99 25.12
N ASP A 9 9.45 -25.75 24.07
CA ASP A 9 8.62 -25.28 22.94
C ASP A 9 7.25 -24.76 23.38
N TRP A 10 6.66 -25.40 24.40
CA TRP A 10 5.35 -25.04 24.91
C TRP A 10 5.31 -23.63 25.52
N ILE A 11 6.45 -23.13 26.05
CA ILE A 11 6.53 -21.79 26.66
C ILE A 11 6.32 -20.70 25.61
N ILE A 12 6.82 -20.90 24.38
CA ILE A 12 6.68 -19.91 23.30
C ILE A 12 5.21 -19.75 22.93
N GLY A 13 4.50 -20.86 22.73
CA GLY A 13 3.07 -20.81 22.40
C GLY A 13 2.23 -20.22 23.53
N ILE A 14 2.53 -20.52 24.81
CA ILE A 14 1.81 -19.94 25.95
C ILE A 14 2.09 -18.44 26.08
N ALA A 15 3.35 -18.02 25.94
CA ALA A 15 3.72 -16.61 26.02
C ALA A 15 3.04 -15.78 24.93
N LEU A 16 3.02 -16.28 23.69
CA LEU A 16 2.29 -15.64 22.59
C LEU A 16 0.78 -15.61 22.84
N MET A 17 0.20 -16.72 23.28
CA MET A 17 -1.23 -16.79 23.61
C MET A 17 -1.60 -15.75 24.68
N VAL A 18 -0.85 -15.68 25.78
CA VAL A 18 -1.08 -14.70 26.85
C VAL A 18 -0.93 -13.28 26.34
N PHE A 19 0.09 -13.01 25.51
CA PHE A 19 0.28 -11.70 24.89
C PHE A 19 -0.90 -11.31 23.99
N PHE A 20 -1.36 -12.21 23.11
CA PHE A 20 -2.50 -11.93 22.24
C PHE A 20 -3.83 -11.78 23.01
N ILE A 21 -4.03 -12.53 24.09
CA ILE A 21 -5.15 -12.33 25.01
C ILE A 21 -5.07 -10.96 25.66
N LEU A 22 -3.89 -10.56 26.14
CA LEU A 22 -3.68 -9.26 26.79
C LEU A 22 -4.01 -8.10 25.84
N ILE A 23 -3.46 -8.09 24.62
CA ILE A 23 -3.73 -7.01 23.66
C ILE A 23 -5.20 -7.00 23.24
N THR A 24 -5.85 -8.16 23.10
CA THR A 24 -7.27 -8.25 22.67
C THR A 24 -8.23 -7.75 23.75
N VAL A 25 -7.96 -8.09 25.02
CA VAL A 25 -8.83 -7.72 26.16
C VAL A 25 -8.60 -6.28 26.60
N THR A 26 -7.35 -5.83 26.62
CA THR A 26 -7.00 -4.50 27.13
C THR A 26 -6.97 -3.42 26.05
N GLY A 27 -6.79 -3.79 24.78
CA GLY A 27 -6.53 -2.87 23.67
C GLY A 27 -5.15 -2.20 23.72
N VAL A 28 -4.34 -2.47 24.75
CA VAL A 28 -3.01 -1.87 24.92
C VAL A 28 -2.03 -2.55 23.97
N LEU A 29 -1.29 -1.75 23.19
CA LEU A 29 -0.37 -2.24 22.14
C LEU A 29 -1.05 -3.13 21.09
N ASP A 30 -2.36 -2.98 20.89
CA ASP A 30 -3.11 -3.76 19.90
C ASP A 30 -2.81 -3.28 18.46
N PHE A 31 -1.77 -3.86 17.86
CA PHE A 31 -1.42 -3.66 16.45
C PHE A 31 -2.34 -4.43 15.49
N THR A 32 -3.23 -5.28 15.99
CA THR A 32 -4.14 -6.10 15.16
C THR A 32 -5.42 -5.35 14.80
N SER A 33 -5.84 -4.39 15.63
CA SER A 33 -7.05 -3.59 15.41
C SER A 33 -7.11 -2.88 14.05
N PRO A 34 -6.06 -2.18 13.56
CA PRO A 34 -6.11 -1.53 12.24
C PRO A 34 -6.27 -2.52 11.07
N LEU A 35 -5.69 -3.71 11.20
CA LEU A 35 -5.85 -4.78 10.21
C LEU A 35 -7.26 -5.39 10.27
N GLU A 36 -7.82 -5.52 11.47
CA GLU A 36 -9.21 -5.96 11.67
C GLU A 36 -10.19 -4.97 11.05
N MET A 37 -9.97 -3.66 11.16
CA MET A 37 -10.82 -2.66 10.51
C MET A 37 -10.76 -2.77 8.98
N LYS A 38 -9.58 -2.99 8.40
CA LYS A 38 -9.47 -3.25 6.95
C LYS A 38 -10.19 -4.52 6.52
N ALA A 39 -10.12 -5.58 7.32
CA ALA A 39 -10.85 -6.82 7.07
C ALA A 39 -12.37 -6.62 7.22
N PHE A 40 -12.80 -5.77 8.15
CA PHE A 40 -14.20 -5.32 8.25
C PHE A 40 -14.61 -4.55 6.99
N ASP A 41 -13.82 -3.59 6.52
CA ASP A 41 -14.16 -2.76 5.37
C ASP A 41 -14.33 -3.58 4.09
N LEU A 42 -13.45 -4.56 3.88
CA LEU A 42 -13.56 -5.51 2.78
C LEU A 42 -14.87 -6.31 2.86
N ARG A 43 -15.20 -6.84 4.04
CA ARG A 43 -16.44 -7.60 4.25
C ARG A 43 -17.69 -6.72 4.06
N ALA A 44 -17.68 -5.50 4.60
CA ALA A 44 -18.76 -4.54 4.45
C ALA A 44 -18.99 -4.16 2.99
N LYS A 45 -17.91 -3.91 2.23
CA LYS A 45 -17.98 -3.62 0.79
C LYS A 45 -18.56 -4.78 -0.02
N LEU A 46 -18.18 -6.02 0.31
CA LEU A 46 -18.71 -7.22 -0.35
C LEU A 46 -20.16 -7.53 0.04
N ALA A 47 -20.58 -7.15 1.26
CA ALA A 47 -21.94 -7.32 1.74
C ALA A 47 -22.92 -6.25 1.22
N ALA A 48 -22.41 -5.12 0.73
CA ALA A 48 -23.20 -3.96 0.37
C ALA A 48 -24.09 -4.25 -0.86
N PRO A 49 -25.43 -4.26 -0.72
CA PRO A 49 -26.32 -4.51 -1.84
C PRO A 49 -26.40 -3.28 -2.76
N ASP A 50 -26.70 -3.54 -4.03
CA ASP A 50 -26.97 -2.56 -5.09
C ASP A 50 -28.47 -2.30 -5.28
N LYS A 51 -29.34 -3.06 -4.60
CA LYS A 51 -30.80 -2.92 -4.69
C LYS A 51 -31.26 -1.57 -4.14
N ARG A 52 -32.03 -0.83 -4.94
CA ARG A 52 -32.61 0.45 -4.55
C ARG A 52 -33.55 0.34 -3.36
N ASN A 53 -33.40 1.26 -2.41
CA ASN A 53 -34.32 1.41 -1.30
C ASN A 53 -35.62 2.09 -1.77
N PRO A 54 -36.81 1.49 -1.55
CA PRO A 54 -38.07 2.06 -2.01
C PRO A 54 -38.62 3.16 -1.10
N ASP A 55 -38.22 3.21 0.17
CA ASP A 55 -38.83 4.07 1.20
C ASP A 55 -38.15 5.43 1.35
N ILE A 56 -36.93 5.59 0.81
CA ILE A 56 -36.09 6.77 0.98
C ILE A 56 -35.75 7.36 -0.39
N GLU A 57 -36.00 8.66 -0.52
CA GLU A 57 -35.68 9.48 -1.68
C GLU A 57 -34.71 10.59 -1.26
N LEU A 58 -33.59 10.75 -1.99
CA LEU A 58 -32.63 11.81 -1.72
C LEU A 58 -32.91 12.97 -2.66
N VAL A 59 -33.16 14.15 -2.10
CA VAL A 59 -33.20 15.39 -2.88
C VAL A 59 -31.84 16.05 -2.74
N VAL A 60 -31.03 15.92 -3.78
CA VAL A 60 -29.62 16.33 -3.74
C VAL A 60 -29.46 17.76 -4.23
N ILE A 61 -28.48 18.48 -3.68
CA ILE A 61 -27.99 19.75 -4.23
C ILE A 61 -26.68 19.44 -4.97
N ASP A 62 -26.79 19.31 -6.29
CA ASP A 62 -25.69 18.95 -7.19
C ASP A 62 -25.10 20.18 -7.94
N ASP A 63 -24.11 19.95 -8.81
CA ASP A 63 -23.46 21.03 -9.56
C ASP A 63 -24.41 21.71 -10.56
N ASP A 64 -25.41 21.00 -11.10
CA ASP A 64 -26.42 21.56 -11.99
C ASP A 64 -27.36 22.50 -11.22
N ASP A 65 -27.73 22.13 -9.99
CA ASP A 65 -28.52 22.97 -9.10
C ASP A 65 -27.80 24.29 -8.79
N LEU A 66 -26.49 24.24 -8.57
CA LEU A 66 -25.66 25.43 -8.32
C LEU A 66 -25.52 26.31 -9.57
N ALA A 67 -25.41 25.70 -10.75
CA ALA A 67 -25.34 26.42 -12.02
C ALA A 67 -26.65 27.18 -12.32
N GLU A 68 -27.80 26.61 -11.95
CA GLU A 68 -29.12 27.18 -12.26
C GLU A 68 -29.66 28.11 -11.16
N LEU A 69 -29.58 27.71 -9.89
CA LEU A 69 -30.14 28.46 -8.75
C LEU A 69 -29.11 29.41 -8.11
N GLY A 70 -27.85 29.33 -8.53
CA GLY A 70 -26.75 30.13 -8.01
C GLY A 70 -26.03 29.45 -6.84
N ARG A 71 -25.06 30.17 -6.26
CA ARG A 71 -24.18 29.64 -5.22
C ARG A 71 -24.95 29.37 -3.91
N PHE A 72 -24.74 28.20 -3.34
CA PHE A 72 -25.27 27.82 -2.02
C PHE A 72 -24.42 28.43 -0.88
N PRO A 73 -25.00 28.82 0.27
CA PRO A 73 -26.41 28.71 0.66
C PRO A 73 -27.33 29.67 -0.09
N TRP A 74 -28.47 29.15 -0.56
CA TRP A 74 -29.52 29.94 -1.21
C TRP A 74 -30.36 30.74 -0.20
N PRO A 75 -31.06 31.79 -0.67
CA PRO A 75 -32.13 32.45 0.10
C PRO A 75 -33.17 31.43 0.62
N ARG A 76 -33.65 31.61 1.86
CA ARG A 76 -34.50 30.61 2.54
C ARG A 76 -35.83 30.36 1.85
N ASN A 77 -36.33 31.32 1.08
CA ASN A 77 -37.56 31.16 0.29
C ASN A 77 -37.43 30.07 -0.80
N ILE A 78 -36.22 29.79 -1.31
CA ILE A 78 -35.97 28.70 -2.27
C ILE A 78 -36.17 27.35 -1.59
N LEU A 79 -35.59 27.17 -0.39
CA LEU A 79 -35.79 25.97 0.44
C LEU A 79 -37.27 25.83 0.84
N ALA A 80 -37.92 26.93 1.23
CA ALA A 80 -39.32 26.96 1.63
C ALA A 80 -40.23 26.42 0.52
N LYS A 81 -40.04 26.89 -0.72
CA LYS A 81 -40.79 26.43 -1.88
C LYS A 81 -40.54 24.95 -2.20
N GLY A 82 -39.30 24.48 -2.06
CA GLY A 82 -38.98 23.06 -2.18
C GLY A 82 -39.74 22.19 -1.16
N ILE A 83 -39.76 22.62 0.10
CA ILE A 83 -40.51 21.95 1.18
C ILE A 83 -42.02 21.95 0.88
N ASP A 84 -42.58 23.08 0.45
CA ASP A 84 -44.00 23.18 0.10
C ASP A 84 -44.38 22.21 -1.03
N ASN A 85 -43.55 22.11 -2.07
CA ASN A 85 -43.77 21.18 -3.19
C ASN A 85 -43.68 19.72 -2.74
N LEU A 86 -42.70 19.36 -1.90
CA LEU A 86 -42.58 18.00 -1.36
C LEU A 86 -43.74 17.62 -0.44
N ALA A 87 -44.18 18.55 0.41
CA ALA A 87 -45.35 18.36 1.26
C ALA A 87 -46.61 18.18 0.41
N ALA A 88 -46.80 19.00 -0.63
CA ALA A 88 -47.90 18.85 -1.58
C ALA A 88 -47.84 17.53 -2.38
N ALA A 89 -46.65 17.02 -2.66
CA ALA A 89 -46.45 15.71 -3.30
C ALA A 89 -46.74 14.52 -2.36
N GLY A 90 -46.99 14.76 -1.07
CA GLY A 90 -47.32 13.74 -0.09
C GLY A 90 -46.12 13.06 0.55
N ALA A 91 -44.95 13.72 0.58
CA ALA A 91 -43.81 13.25 1.36
C ALA A 91 -44.23 13.03 2.82
N LYS A 92 -43.89 11.86 3.40
CA LYS A 92 -44.31 11.52 4.77
C LYS A 92 -43.41 12.18 5.81
N VAL A 93 -42.12 12.28 5.52
CA VAL A 93 -41.12 12.99 6.32
C VAL A 93 -40.22 13.77 5.38
N ILE A 94 -39.93 15.02 5.70
CA ILE A 94 -38.95 15.85 4.98
C ILE A 94 -37.82 16.18 5.95
N ALA A 95 -36.65 15.60 5.75
CA ALA A 95 -35.48 15.84 6.58
C ALA A 95 -34.51 16.77 5.87
N LEU A 96 -34.02 17.81 6.57
CA LEU A 96 -32.95 18.64 6.07
C LEU A 96 -31.61 18.14 6.62
N ASP A 97 -30.70 17.78 5.72
CA ASP A 97 -29.27 17.59 6.00
C ASP A 97 -28.50 18.88 5.69
N ILE A 98 -29.04 20.00 6.18
CA ILE A 98 -28.54 21.36 5.95
C ILE A 98 -28.67 22.12 7.26
N HIS A 99 -27.54 22.58 7.81
CA HIS A 99 -27.53 23.34 9.04
C HIS A 99 -27.59 24.85 8.78
N LEU A 100 -28.58 25.52 9.37
CA LEU A 100 -28.84 26.96 9.20
C LEU A 100 -28.70 27.69 10.55
N PRO A 101 -27.46 27.97 11.00
CA PRO A 101 -27.21 28.46 12.36
C PRO A 101 -27.52 29.94 12.56
N GLU A 102 -27.50 30.73 11.48
CA GLU A 102 -27.58 32.19 11.53
C GLU A 102 -28.81 32.70 10.74
N PRO A 103 -29.41 33.82 11.18
CA PRO A 103 -30.48 34.49 10.44
C PRO A 103 -30.00 34.93 9.06
N GLU A 104 -30.88 34.91 8.08
CA GLU A 104 -30.58 35.46 6.76
C GLU A 104 -30.50 36.99 6.81
N GLU A 105 -29.31 37.56 6.55
CA GLU A 105 -29.13 39.01 6.52
C GLU A 105 -29.46 39.60 5.13
N ALA A 106 -30.74 39.84 4.85
CA ALA A 106 -31.14 40.59 3.67
C ALA A 106 -30.95 42.11 3.88
N ALA A 107 -30.05 42.74 3.12
CA ALA A 107 -29.79 44.18 3.21
C ALA A 107 -31.06 45.02 2.97
N GLY A 108 -31.93 44.60 2.05
CA GLY A 108 -33.22 45.23 1.78
C GLY A 108 -34.16 45.17 2.98
N LEU A 109 -34.22 44.04 3.69
CA LEU A 109 -35.08 43.87 4.87
C LEU A 109 -34.69 44.83 5.99
N LYS A 110 -33.38 45.01 6.25
CA LYS A 110 -32.87 45.97 7.25
C LYS A 110 -33.32 47.40 6.92
N VAL A 111 -33.18 47.81 5.66
CA VAL A 111 -33.57 49.15 5.19
C VAL A 111 -35.08 49.36 5.30
N LEU A 112 -35.89 48.41 4.82
CA LEU A 112 -37.35 48.52 4.86
C LEU A 112 -37.89 48.50 6.29
N THR A 113 -37.32 47.69 7.17
CA THR A 113 -37.70 47.66 8.60
C THR A 113 -37.42 49.01 9.28
N GLU A 114 -36.28 49.62 8.99
CA GLU A 114 -35.95 50.97 9.49
C GLU A 114 -36.86 52.05 8.87
N LEU A 115 -37.17 51.95 7.58
CA LEU A 115 -38.13 52.84 6.92
C LEU A 115 -39.52 52.73 7.55
N LYS A 116 -39.99 51.52 7.83
CA LYS A 116 -41.26 51.29 8.52
C LYS A 116 -41.26 51.90 9.90
N ARG A 117 -40.20 51.69 10.67
CA ARG A 117 -40.04 52.29 12.01
C ARG A 117 -40.09 53.82 11.94
N ARG A 118 -39.40 54.45 10.99
CA ARG A 118 -39.44 55.92 10.80
C ARG A 118 -40.82 56.40 10.35
N TYR A 119 -41.45 55.64 9.46
CA TYR A 119 -42.78 55.93 8.95
C TYR A 119 -43.83 55.90 10.06
N GLU A 120 -43.83 54.87 10.91
CA GLU A 120 -44.70 54.77 12.10
C GLU A 120 -44.48 55.94 13.07
N GLN A 121 -43.22 56.33 13.30
CA GLN A 121 -42.86 57.45 14.17
C GLN A 121 -43.28 58.82 13.63
N SER A 122 -43.40 58.97 12.30
CA SER A 122 -43.83 60.22 11.68
C SER A 122 -45.29 60.57 11.92
N GLY A 123 -46.12 59.60 12.35
CA GLY A 123 -47.56 59.77 12.53
C GLY A 123 -48.37 59.74 11.24
N LEU A 124 -47.72 59.62 10.06
CA LEU A 124 -48.36 59.55 8.74
C LEU A 124 -49.26 58.31 8.57
N ALA A 125 -48.96 57.21 9.28
CA ALA A 125 -49.77 55.99 9.32
C ALA A 125 -51.22 56.20 9.81
N ARG A 126 -51.50 57.32 10.51
CA ARG A 126 -52.86 57.66 10.97
C ARG A 126 -53.76 58.21 9.86
N LEU A 127 -53.19 58.64 8.73
CA LEU A 127 -53.93 59.16 7.57
C LEU A 127 -54.40 58.01 6.67
N LYS A 128 -55.56 58.16 6.01
CA LYS A 128 -56.16 57.10 5.18
C LYS A 128 -55.23 56.66 4.02
N VAL A 129 -54.58 57.61 3.35
CA VAL A 129 -53.57 57.37 2.30
C VAL A 129 -52.31 56.74 2.88
N GLY A 130 -51.99 57.05 4.14
CA GLY A 130 -50.84 56.50 4.82
C GLY A 130 -50.97 55.02 5.19
N LYS A 131 -52.20 54.50 5.33
CA LYS A 131 -52.44 53.08 5.59
C LYS A 131 -52.17 52.19 4.37
N GLU A 132 -52.43 52.69 3.16
CA GLU A 132 -52.13 51.95 1.93
C GLU A 132 -50.62 51.77 1.76
N PHE A 133 -49.85 52.86 1.93
CA PHE A 133 -48.38 52.79 1.91
C PHE A 133 -47.82 51.91 3.03
N GLU A 134 -48.39 51.96 4.24
CA GLU A 134 -48.00 51.07 5.34
C GLU A 134 -48.22 49.60 4.98
N SER A 135 -49.35 49.29 4.34
CA SER A 135 -49.66 47.94 3.86
C SER A 135 -48.69 47.48 2.78
N ASP A 136 -48.37 48.32 1.79
CA ASP A 136 -47.40 47.99 0.74
C ASP A 136 -45.99 47.77 1.31
N LEU A 137 -45.59 48.62 2.28
CA LEU A 137 -44.33 48.50 2.97
C LEU A 137 -44.25 47.23 3.83
N GLN A 138 -45.35 46.88 4.51
CA GLN A 138 -45.46 45.64 5.26
C GLN A 138 -45.40 44.41 4.34
N ASN A 139 -46.12 44.43 3.22
CA ASN A 139 -46.08 43.37 2.20
C ASN A 139 -44.65 43.18 1.65
N ALA A 140 -43.94 44.28 1.41
CA ALA A 140 -42.55 44.25 0.94
C ALA A 140 -41.61 43.62 2.00
N ILE A 141 -41.76 43.99 3.27
CA ILE A 141 -41.02 43.39 4.39
C ILE A 141 -41.29 41.88 4.47
N GLU A 142 -42.57 41.48 4.46
CA GLU A 142 -42.97 40.07 4.52
C GLU A 142 -42.43 39.26 3.33
N SER A 143 -42.38 39.85 2.13
CA SER A 143 -41.82 39.19 0.94
C SER A 143 -40.31 38.96 1.01
N LEU A 144 -39.59 39.78 1.80
CA LEU A 144 -38.14 39.74 1.94
C LEU A 144 -37.68 39.04 3.23
N ASP A 145 -38.58 38.78 4.18
CA ASP A 145 -38.32 37.99 5.37
C ASP A 145 -38.35 36.50 5.03
N HIS A 146 -37.27 36.05 4.37
CA HIS A 146 -37.16 34.68 3.91
C HIS A 146 -37.12 33.66 5.07
N ASP A 147 -36.60 34.04 6.25
CA ASP A 147 -36.62 33.19 7.44
C ASP A 147 -38.05 32.98 7.94
N ALA A 148 -38.90 34.03 7.95
CA ALA A 148 -40.32 33.89 8.28
C ALA A 148 -41.05 33.01 7.26
N ILE A 149 -40.76 33.17 5.96
CA ILE A 149 -41.33 32.34 4.88
C ILE A 149 -40.97 30.86 5.10
N LEU A 150 -39.70 30.55 5.33
CA LEU A 150 -39.27 29.17 5.60
C LEU A 150 -39.88 28.62 6.88
N THR A 151 -39.97 29.42 7.95
CA THR A 151 -40.65 29.03 9.19
C THR A 151 -42.11 28.67 8.94
N SER A 152 -42.80 29.44 8.11
CA SER A 152 -44.20 29.20 7.73
C SER A 152 -44.34 27.90 6.94
N SER A 153 -43.50 27.66 5.93
CA SER A 153 -43.53 26.42 5.12
C SER A 153 -43.22 25.19 5.97
N ILE A 154 -42.23 25.26 6.88
CA ILE A 154 -41.92 24.18 7.83
C ILE A 154 -43.13 23.84 8.70
N ARG A 155 -43.78 24.87 9.28
CA ARG A 155 -44.96 24.70 10.13
C ARG A 155 -46.16 24.15 9.36
N LYS A 156 -46.37 24.63 8.14
CA LYS A 156 -47.47 24.21 7.25
C LYS A 156 -47.31 22.76 6.81
N ALA A 157 -46.09 22.34 6.48
CA ALA A 157 -45.79 20.95 6.14
C ALA A 157 -46.01 20.01 7.33
N GLY A 158 -45.63 20.45 8.55
CA GLY A 158 -45.93 19.74 9.80
C GLY A 158 -45.15 18.42 10.01
N ASN A 159 -44.29 18.05 9.07
CA ASN A 159 -43.54 16.81 9.06
C ASN A 159 -42.05 17.01 8.70
N VAL A 160 -41.51 18.19 8.99
CA VAL A 160 -40.11 18.55 8.71
C VAL A 160 -39.21 18.26 9.90
N VAL A 161 -38.09 17.58 9.67
CA VAL A 161 -37.05 17.31 10.67
C VAL A 161 -35.82 18.16 10.35
N LEU A 162 -35.29 18.85 11.37
CA LEU A 162 -34.14 19.75 11.22
C LEU A 162 -32.89 19.20 11.92
N PRO A 163 -31.69 19.51 11.41
CA PRO A 163 -30.44 19.09 12.02
C PRO A 163 -29.96 20.14 13.02
N ILE A 164 -29.32 19.66 14.09
CA ILE A 164 -28.45 20.49 14.93
C ILE A 164 -27.03 19.95 14.92
N TYR A 165 -26.06 20.84 15.09
CA TYR A 165 -24.66 20.48 15.18
C TYR A 165 -24.11 20.79 16.57
N PHE A 166 -23.52 19.81 17.23
CA PHE A 166 -22.78 20.01 18.48
C PHE A 166 -21.32 20.32 18.17
N ASP A 167 -20.75 21.32 18.85
CA ASP A 167 -19.35 21.69 18.64
C ASP A 167 -18.44 20.67 19.35
N LEU A 168 -17.61 19.99 18.57
CA LEU A 168 -16.67 18.97 19.05
C LEU A 168 -15.35 19.57 19.54
N THR A 169 -15.07 20.83 19.22
CA THR A 169 -13.76 21.47 19.41
C THR A 169 -13.73 22.46 20.55
N SER A 170 -14.87 23.08 20.85
CA SER A 170 -14.93 24.15 21.85
C SER A 170 -14.95 23.60 23.27
N GLN A 171 -14.05 24.09 24.11
CA GLN A 171 -14.10 23.87 25.57
C GLN A 171 -15.13 24.79 26.27
N ALA A 172 -15.77 25.69 25.53
CA ALA A 172 -16.81 26.54 26.08
C ALA A 172 -18.05 25.71 26.42
N ARG A 173 -18.80 26.20 27.42
CA ARG A 173 -20.05 25.58 27.86
C ARG A 173 -21.18 26.58 27.71
N ASP A 174 -22.28 26.12 27.10
CA ASP A 174 -23.51 26.90 27.00
C ASP A 174 -24.02 27.20 28.41
N ARG A 175 -24.27 28.49 28.68
CA ARG A 175 -24.74 28.96 29.99
C ARG A 175 -26.24 28.80 30.16
N GLN A 176 -26.99 28.88 29.06
CA GLN A 176 -28.44 28.76 29.05
C GLN A 176 -28.82 27.63 28.10
N LEU A 177 -29.69 26.74 28.58
CA LEU A 177 -30.24 25.66 27.79
C LEU A 177 -31.30 26.21 26.84
N PRO A 178 -31.18 26.04 25.51
CA PRO A 178 -32.25 26.43 24.61
C PRO A 178 -33.47 25.53 24.79
N ASP A 179 -34.66 26.13 24.83
CA ASP A 179 -35.92 25.44 25.18
C ASP A 179 -36.20 24.22 24.29
N PHE A 180 -35.85 24.31 23.01
CA PHE A 180 -36.06 23.23 22.04
C PHE A 180 -35.19 22.00 22.33
N VAL A 181 -34.02 22.15 22.95
CA VAL A 181 -33.12 21.01 23.23
C VAL A 181 -33.80 20.07 24.22
N ASN A 182 -34.42 20.62 25.27
CA ASN A 182 -35.17 19.80 26.21
C ASN A 182 -36.43 19.22 25.56
N LYS A 183 -37.09 19.95 24.65
CA LYS A 183 -38.28 19.49 23.93
C LYS A 183 -38.02 18.16 23.19
N TYR A 184 -36.95 18.08 22.40
CA TYR A 184 -36.64 16.92 21.54
C TYR A 184 -35.67 15.89 22.16
N ALA A 185 -35.17 16.11 23.38
CA ALA A 185 -34.38 15.11 24.08
C ALA A 185 -35.21 13.88 24.48
N TYR A 186 -34.58 12.71 24.56
CA TYR A 186 -35.22 11.48 25.02
C TYR A 186 -35.79 11.62 26.43
N LYS A 187 -37.05 11.24 26.61
CA LYS A 187 -37.74 11.31 27.92
C LYS A 187 -37.51 10.07 28.76
N ASN A 188 -37.56 8.88 28.14
CA ASN A 188 -37.46 7.60 28.83
C ASN A 188 -36.06 7.00 28.65
N VAL A 189 -35.15 7.36 29.55
CA VAL A 189 -33.76 6.88 29.57
C VAL A 189 -33.51 6.03 30.82
N LYS A 190 -33.17 4.76 30.63
CA LYS A 190 -32.83 3.77 31.66
C LYS A 190 -31.31 3.60 31.75
N GLY A 191 -30.83 3.14 32.90
CA GLY A 191 -29.40 2.92 33.13
C GLY A 191 -28.63 4.16 33.63
N LYS A 192 -29.33 5.26 33.97
CA LYS A 192 -28.70 6.48 34.54
C LYS A 192 -27.95 6.24 35.86
N ASN A 193 -28.31 5.18 36.58
CA ASN A 193 -27.66 4.73 37.81
C ASN A 193 -26.39 3.89 37.56
N LYS A 194 -26.15 3.44 36.33
CA LYS A 194 -24.96 2.67 35.95
C LYS A 194 -23.86 3.67 35.57
N GLU A 195 -22.96 3.97 36.51
CA GLU A 195 -21.90 4.96 36.31
C GLU A 195 -21.06 4.69 35.06
N TRP A 196 -20.71 3.42 34.81
CA TRP A 196 -19.96 3.00 33.61
C TRP A 196 -20.68 3.31 32.29
N ALA A 197 -22.02 3.28 32.27
CA ALA A 197 -22.80 3.54 31.06
C ALA A 197 -22.89 5.04 30.79
N VAL A 198 -23.08 5.84 31.85
CA VAL A 198 -23.17 7.31 31.75
C VAL A 198 -21.81 7.92 31.39
N SER A 199 -20.72 7.46 32.00
CA SER A 199 -19.37 7.99 31.77
C SER A 199 -18.81 7.67 30.38
N SER A 200 -19.34 6.63 29.72
CA SER A 200 -18.90 6.22 28.38
C SER A 200 -19.61 6.94 27.24
N LEU A 201 -20.67 7.71 27.53
CA LEU A 201 -21.33 8.54 26.51
C LEU A 201 -20.43 9.67 26.03
N ILE A 202 -20.66 10.10 24.80
CA ILE A 202 -20.03 11.31 24.27
C ILE A 202 -20.79 12.51 24.85
N TRP A 203 -20.14 13.21 25.79
CA TRP A 203 -20.67 14.41 26.43
C TRP A 203 -20.18 15.67 25.73
N LEU A 204 -21.11 16.51 25.30
CA LEU A 204 -20.83 17.79 24.67
C LEU A 204 -21.44 18.93 25.49
N SER A 205 -20.81 20.10 25.43
CA SER A 205 -21.16 21.25 26.26
C SER A 205 -21.59 22.47 25.45
N LYS A 206 -21.48 22.42 24.11
CA LYS A 206 -21.76 23.53 23.23
C LYS A 206 -22.48 23.10 21.96
N ILE A 207 -23.52 23.82 21.60
CA ILE A 207 -24.24 23.64 20.33
C ILE A 207 -23.96 24.80 19.38
N LYS A 208 -23.98 24.53 18.07
CA LYS A 208 -24.22 25.56 17.07
C LYS A 208 -25.74 25.78 17.01
N PRO A 209 -26.24 26.94 17.48
CA PRO A 209 -27.66 27.12 17.72
C PRO A 209 -28.46 27.04 16.43
N LEU A 210 -29.64 26.44 16.48
CA LEU A 210 -30.68 26.58 15.47
C LEU A 210 -31.54 27.80 15.84
N LEU A 211 -32.02 28.54 14.84
CA LEU A 211 -32.93 29.67 15.10
C LEU A 211 -34.16 29.19 15.89
N PRO A 212 -34.53 29.85 17.00
CA PRO A 212 -35.68 29.44 17.81
C PRO A 212 -37.00 29.36 17.02
N THR A 213 -37.18 30.23 16.01
CA THR A 213 -38.32 30.22 15.10
C THR A 213 -38.42 28.91 14.32
N PHE A 214 -37.30 28.43 13.75
CA PHE A 214 -37.22 27.15 13.07
C PHE A 214 -37.42 25.97 14.03
N ALA A 215 -36.77 26.02 15.19
CA ALA A 215 -36.85 24.94 16.17
C ALA A 215 -38.28 24.71 16.68
N ASN A 216 -39.04 25.79 16.85
CA ASN A 216 -40.44 25.75 17.26
C ASN A 216 -41.39 25.31 16.14
N ALA A 217 -41.04 25.54 14.87
CA ALA A 217 -41.83 25.13 13.71
C ALA A 217 -41.61 23.66 13.31
N ALA A 218 -40.41 23.11 13.57
CA ALA A 218 -40.04 21.75 13.20
C ALA A 218 -40.89 20.68 13.92
N ALA A 219 -41.06 19.53 13.26
CA ALA A 219 -41.71 18.34 13.83
C ALA A 219 -40.72 17.47 14.65
N GLY A 220 -39.43 17.59 14.37
CA GLY A 220 -38.35 16.89 15.07
C GLY A 220 -37.00 17.60 14.87
N ILE A 221 -36.08 17.42 15.82
CA ILE A 221 -34.70 17.93 15.73
C ILE A 221 -33.75 16.85 16.21
N GLY A 222 -32.78 16.48 15.38
CA GLY A 222 -31.75 15.50 15.70
C GLY A 222 -30.35 16.00 15.38
N HIS A 223 -29.34 15.46 16.06
CA HIS A 223 -27.96 15.85 15.80
C HIS A 223 -27.44 15.25 14.48
N LEU A 224 -26.66 16.03 13.74
CA LEU A 224 -26.02 15.61 12.49
C LEU A 224 -24.58 15.11 12.67
N ASN A 225 -24.02 15.25 13.88
CA ASN A 225 -22.64 14.89 14.17
C ASN A 225 -22.28 13.46 13.74
N LEU A 226 -21.27 13.35 12.88
CA LEU A 226 -20.58 12.12 12.52
C LEU A 226 -19.23 12.08 13.24
N PHE A 227 -18.84 10.89 13.70
CA PHE A 227 -17.61 10.69 14.47
C PHE A 227 -16.73 9.69 13.72
N PRO A 228 -15.75 10.17 12.91
CA PRO A 228 -14.81 9.29 12.25
C PRO A 228 -13.99 8.50 13.27
N ASP A 229 -13.63 7.28 12.89
CA ASP A 229 -12.68 6.44 13.63
C ASP A 229 -11.27 7.05 13.58
N GLN A 230 -10.32 6.49 14.33
CA GLN A 230 -8.93 7.00 14.38
C GLN A 230 -8.22 7.03 13.03
N ASP A 231 -8.65 6.20 12.07
CA ASP A 231 -8.14 6.16 10.70
C ASP A 231 -8.90 7.09 9.74
N GLY A 232 -9.85 7.89 10.23
CA GLY A 232 -10.62 8.86 9.48
C GLY A 232 -11.85 8.29 8.76
N TYR A 233 -12.11 6.98 8.84
CA TYR A 233 -13.29 6.38 8.24
C TYR A 233 -14.53 6.59 9.11
N VAL A 234 -15.68 6.81 8.49
CA VAL A 234 -16.97 6.75 9.16
C VAL A 234 -17.55 5.36 8.98
N ARG A 235 -17.64 4.60 10.08
CA ARG A 235 -18.23 3.23 10.10
C ARG A 235 -19.47 3.14 10.99
N THR A 236 -19.64 4.10 11.89
CA THR A 236 -20.65 4.05 12.94
C THR A 236 -21.51 5.31 12.98
N GLN A 237 -22.72 5.17 13.51
CA GLN A 237 -23.62 6.27 13.84
C GLN A 237 -23.82 6.30 15.35
N VAL A 238 -23.61 7.47 15.98
CA VAL A 238 -24.02 7.71 17.38
C VAL A 238 -25.49 8.10 17.38
N HIS A 239 -26.33 7.42 18.17
CA HIS A 239 -27.77 7.74 18.27
C HIS A 239 -28.16 8.53 19.52
N VAL A 240 -27.27 8.61 20.51
CA VAL A 240 -27.49 9.31 21.77
C VAL A 240 -26.25 10.11 22.14
N LEU A 241 -26.38 11.43 22.17
CA LEU A 241 -25.36 12.32 22.74
C LEU A 241 -25.77 12.78 24.13
N GLY A 242 -24.80 12.81 25.04
CA GLY A 242 -24.94 13.49 26.32
C GLY A 242 -24.72 14.98 26.11
N TYR A 243 -25.62 15.81 26.63
CA TYR A 243 -25.47 17.27 26.60
C TYR A 243 -25.57 17.88 28.00
N LEU A 244 -24.58 18.70 28.33
CA LEU A 244 -24.37 19.35 29.62
C LEU A 244 -24.22 18.39 30.81
N LYS A 245 -25.29 17.74 31.26
CA LYS A 245 -25.22 16.79 32.40
C LYS A 245 -26.32 15.72 32.40
N ASP A 246 -27.53 16.05 31.98
CA ASP A 246 -28.69 15.13 32.11
C ASP A 246 -29.59 15.07 30.87
N ILE A 247 -29.11 15.61 29.74
CA ILE A 247 -29.85 15.67 28.49
C ILE A 247 -29.27 14.64 27.55
N TYR A 248 -30.14 13.77 27.03
CA TYR A 248 -29.80 12.71 26.09
C TYR A 248 -30.47 13.03 24.76
N PHE A 249 -29.67 13.40 23.76
CA PHE A 249 -30.17 13.99 22.53
C PHE A 249 -30.14 12.98 21.36
N PRO A 250 -31.22 12.85 20.57
CA PRO A 250 -31.29 11.91 19.46
C PRO A 250 -30.48 12.36 18.25
N SER A 251 -30.00 11.38 17.47
CA SER A 251 -29.44 11.62 16.13
C SER A 251 -30.53 11.94 15.11
N LEU A 252 -30.16 12.65 14.03
CA LEU A 252 -31.05 12.94 12.91
C LEU A 252 -31.73 11.67 12.33
N PRO A 253 -31.02 10.54 12.08
CA PRO A 253 -31.66 9.29 11.65
C PRO A 253 -32.77 8.81 12.60
N MET A 254 -32.57 8.93 13.91
CA MET A 254 -33.55 8.47 14.89
C MET A 254 -34.83 9.33 14.85
N GLU A 255 -34.69 10.64 14.74
CA GLU A 255 -35.84 11.56 14.63
C GLU A 255 -36.62 11.35 13.34
N ILE A 256 -35.93 11.08 12.23
CA ILE A 256 -36.57 10.72 10.96
C ILE A 256 -37.42 9.47 11.14
N VAL A 257 -36.88 8.43 11.77
CA VAL A 257 -37.60 7.17 12.01
C VAL A 257 -38.77 7.36 12.97
N ARG A 258 -38.57 8.12 14.06
CA ARG A 258 -39.63 8.46 15.03
C ARG A 258 -40.83 9.05 14.31
N LEU A 259 -40.59 10.06 13.47
CA LEU A 259 -41.66 10.75 12.75
C LEU A 259 -42.28 9.85 11.66
N TYR A 260 -41.47 9.10 10.90
CA TYR A 260 -41.96 8.22 9.84
C TYR A 260 -42.84 7.08 10.36
N LYS A 261 -42.52 6.55 11.54
CA LYS A 261 -43.30 5.50 12.22
C LYS A 261 -44.40 6.06 13.12
N GLY A 262 -44.49 7.38 13.30
CA GLY A 262 -45.50 8.02 14.13
C GLY A 262 -45.34 7.74 15.63
N LEU A 263 -44.10 7.55 16.09
CA LEU A 263 -43.77 7.20 17.47
C LEU A 263 -43.85 8.42 18.38
N LYS A 264 -44.37 8.20 19.59
CA LYS A 264 -44.36 9.18 20.68
C LYS A 264 -43.14 8.98 21.57
N ASP A 265 -42.86 9.95 22.43
CA ASP A 265 -41.75 9.88 23.39
C ASP A 265 -41.84 8.67 24.34
N GLU A 266 -43.06 8.18 24.63
CA GLU A 266 -43.31 7.01 25.46
C GLU A 266 -42.99 5.68 24.75
N ASP A 267 -43.02 5.67 23.43
CA ASP A 267 -42.73 4.50 22.60
C ASP A 267 -41.22 4.26 22.43
N ILE A 268 -40.39 5.22 22.82
CA ILE A 268 -38.93 5.17 22.69
C ILE A 268 -38.31 4.99 24.07
N THR A 269 -37.60 3.89 24.27
CA THR A 269 -36.85 3.65 25.51
C THR A 269 -35.37 3.50 25.20
N VAL A 270 -34.55 4.35 25.81
CA VAL A 270 -33.09 4.28 25.69
C VAL A 270 -32.52 3.51 26.87
N PHE A 271 -31.77 2.45 26.61
CA PHE A 271 -31.00 1.72 27.62
C PHE A 271 -29.53 2.08 27.45
N LEU A 272 -29.00 2.92 28.35
CA LEU A 272 -27.63 3.40 28.24
C LEU A 272 -26.62 2.24 28.22
N GLY A 273 -25.82 2.21 27.16
CA GLY A 273 -24.81 1.19 26.87
C GLY A 273 -25.33 -0.16 26.36
N GLU A 274 -26.65 -0.30 26.16
CA GLU A 274 -27.27 -1.57 25.76
C GLU A 274 -28.02 -1.45 24.43
N GLY A 275 -28.77 -0.35 24.20
CA GLY A 275 -29.49 -0.14 22.94
C GLY A 275 -30.68 0.81 23.07
N ILE A 276 -31.49 0.87 22.02
CA ILE A 276 -32.70 1.71 21.96
C ILE A 276 -33.87 0.87 21.46
N ASP A 277 -34.97 0.84 22.22
CA ASP A 277 -36.20 0.15 21.84
C ASP A 277 -37.22 1.14 21.29
N LEU A 278 -37.76 0.83 20.12
CA LEU A 278 -38.81 1.59 19.43
C LEU A 278 -40.07 0.74 19.35
N LYS A 279 -41.09 1.07 20.14
CA LYS A 279 -42.37 0.36 20.17
C LYS A 279 -43.28 0.83 19.02
N THR A 280 -43.16 0.17 17.88
CA THR A 280 -43.93 0.52 16.67
C THR A 280 -45.40 0.09 16.70
N SER A 281 -45.72 -0.94 17.47
CA SER A 281 -47.09 -1.40 17.70
C SER A 281 -47.18 -2.08 19.07
N PRO A 282 -48.38 -2.36 19.61
CA PRO A 282 -48.52 -3.07 20.88
C PRO A 282 -47.78 -4.42 20.94
N SER A 283 -47.55 -5.06 19.78
CA SER A 283 -46.89 -6.37 19.66
C SER A 283 -45.52 -6.33 18.98
N THR A 284 -45.05 -5.19 18.47
CA THR A 284 -43.81 -5.08 17.68
C THR A 284 -42.90 -4.00 18.22
N THR A 285 -41.72 -4.41 18.70
CA THR A 285 -40.64 -3.53 19.13
C THR A 285 -39.44 -3.71 18.21
N ILE A 286 -38.92 -2.61 17.66
CA ILE A 286 -37.65 -2.59 16.95
C ILE A 286 -36.55 -2.30 17.98
N HIS A 287 -35.63 -3.24 18.14
CA HIS A 287 -34.43 -3.04 18.94
C HIS A 287 -33.28 -2.53 18.06
N VAL A 288 -32.73 -1.36 18.39
CA VAL A 288 -31.55 -0.79 17.76
C VAL A 288 -30.33 -1.14 18.62
N PRO A 289 -29.51 -2.12 18.21
CA PRO A 289 -28.38 -2.60 19.00
C PRO A 289 -27.22 -1.61 18.93
N VAL A 290 -26.53 -1.39 20.05
CA VAL A 290 -25.28 -0.62 20.08
C VAL A 290 -24.08 -1.57 20.21
N VAL A 291 -22.94 -1.18 19.63
CA VAL A 291 -21.72 -2.00 19.64
C VAL A 291 -20.77 -1.66 20.79
N ASP A 292 -21.03 -0.55 21.46
CA ASP A 292 -20.28 -0.11 22.64
C ASP A 292 -21.13 0.80 23.55
N PRO A 293 -20.63 1.06 24.78
CA PRO A 293 -21.30 1.94 25.72
C PRO A 293 -21.49 3.40 25.28
N SER A 294 -20.83 3.86 24.20
CA SER A 294 -20.99 5.21 23.63
C SER A 294 -22.19 5.33 22.70
N MET A 295 -23.10 4.34 22.69
CA MET A 295 -24.34 4.33 21.92
C MET A 295 -24.13 4.41 20.40
N ARG A 296 -23.04 3.80 19.93
CA ARG A 296 -22.71 3.68 18.50
C ARG A 296 -23.35 2.45 17.89
N THR A 297 -23.87 2.59 16.68
CA THR A 297 -24.32 1.48 15.84
C THR A 297 -23.41 1.37 14.63
N ILE A 298 -23.07 0.15 14.21
CA ILE A 298 -22.33 -0.04 12.96
C ILE A 298 -23.31 0.10 11.80
N ILE A 299 -22.95 0.94 10.84
CA ILE A 299 -23.75 1.14 9.64
C ILE A 299 -23.56 -0.06 8.73
N ASN A 300 -24.66 -0.72 8.37
CA ASN A 300 -24.70 -1.75 7.35
C ASN A 300 -24.91 -1.06 5.99
N TRP A 301 -23.80 -0.91 5.26
CA TRP A 301 -23.73 -0.08 4.07
C TRP A 301 -24.45 -0.68 2.87
N ASN A 302 -25.04 0.19 2.05
CA ASN A 302 -25.43 -0.12 0.68
C ASN A 302 -24.40 0.47 -0.31
N GLN A 303 -24.40 0.04 -1.57
CA GLN A 303 -23.49 0.61 -2.56
C GLN A 303 -23.83 2.09 -2.84
N GLY A 304 -22.78 2.88 -3.10
CA GLY A 304 -22.88 4.30 -3.40
C GLY A 304 -21.56 4.85 -3.95
N PRO A 305 -21.49 6.15 -4.31
CA PRO A 305 -22.58 7.13 -4.20
C PRO A 305 -23.66 6.98 -5.28
N GLY A 306 -24.92 7.31 -4.95
CA GLY A 306 -26.04 7.42 -5.90
C GLY A 306 -26.54 6.10 -6.52
N ILE A 307 -26.20 4.95 -5.93
CA ILE A 307 -26.61 3.62 -6.43
C ILE A 307 -27.83 3.11 -5.66
N ALA A 308 -27.69 2.95 -4.34
CA ALA A 308 -28.72 2.32 -3.51
C ALA A 308 -29.90 3.24 -3.16
N PHE A 309 -29.72 4.56 -3.25
CA PHE A 309 -30.78 5.53 -3.05
C PHE A 309 -31.01 6.30 -4.34
N HIS A 310 -32.27 6.53 -4.68
CA HIS A 310 -32.59 7.34 -5.83
C HIS A 310 -32.35 8.82 -5.49
N GLU A 311 -31.67 9.52 -6.39
CA GLU A 311 -31.32 10.93 -6.25
C GLU A 311 -32.15 11.77 -7.22
N THR A 312 -32.84 12.77 -6.67
CA THR A 312 -33.59 13.77 -7.42
C THR A 312 -32.93 15.14 -7.22
N PRO A 313 -32.49 15.83 -8.28
CA PRO A 313 -31.93 17.18 -8.17
C PRO A 313 -32.92 18.17 -7.58
N PHE A 314 -32.46 19.05 -6.69
CA PHE A 314 -33.31 19.98 -5.96
C PHE A 314 -34.05 20.95 -6.89
N ARG A 315 -33.43 21.40 -7.99
CA ARG A 315 -34.03 22.30 -8.99
C ARG A 315 -35.33 21.76 -9.56
N LYS A 316 -35.42 20.44 -9.77
CA LYS A 316 -36.63 19.79 -10.29
C LYS A 316 -37.76 19.83 -9.26
N VAL A 317 -37.42 19.64 -7.98
CA VAL A 317 -38.37 19.76 -6.87
C VAL A 317 -38.83 21.21 -6.72
N PHE A 318 -37.91 22.17 -6.76
CA PHE A 318 -38.20 23.60 -6.65
C PHE A 318 -39.14 24.10 -7.77
N LYS A 319 -38.94 23.63 -9.00
CA LYS A 319 -39.79 23.95 -10.16
C LYS A 319 -41.07 23.12 -10.24
N ASN A 320 -41.24 22.12 -9.37
CA ASN A 320 -42.35 21.18 -9.38
C ASN A 320 -42.43 20.35 -10.68
N GLU A 321 -41.28 19.91 -11.20
CA GLU A 321 -41.14 19.14 -12.46
C GLU A 321 -41.11 17.62 -12.24
N VAL A 322 -41.42 17.14 -11.03
CA VAL A 322 -41.29 15.74 -10.63
C VAL A 322 -42.67 15.12 -10.37
N GLN A 323 -42.82 13.83 -10.67
CA GLN A 323 -44.07 13.11 -10.40
C GLN A 323 -44.34 12.99 -8.90
N THR A 324 -45.56 13.29 -8.47
CA THR A 324 -45.97 13.23 -7.06
C THR A 324 -45.83 11.83 -6.46
N SER A 325 -46.01 10.78 -7.27
CA SER A 325 -45.81 9.38 -6.87
C SER A 325 -44.39 9.05 -6.42
N LEU A 326 -43.39 9.86 -6.80
CA LEU A 326 -42.00 9.62 -6.39
C LEU A 326 -41.80 9.86 -4.90
N PHE A 327 -42.50 10.85 -4.33
CA PHE A 327 -42.33 11.29 -2.94
C PHE A 327 -43.43 10.78 -1.99
N ARG A 328 -44.58 10.42 -2.54
CA ARG A 328 -45.75 10.00 -1.76
C ARG A 328 -45.42 8.88 -0.79
N ASP A 329 -45.76 9.11 0.49
CA ASP A 329 -45.57 8.18 1.62
C ASP A 329 -44.10 7.82 1.93
N LYS A 330 -43.12 8.51 1.33
CA LYS A 330 -41.68 8.26 1.53
C LYS A 330 -41.02 9.21 2.52
N ILE A 331 -39.81 8.84 2.93
CA ILE A 331 -38.85 9.72 3.60
C ILE A 331 -38.06 10.45 2.52
N VAL A 332 -38.08 11.78 2.58
CA VAL A 332 -37.30 12.63 1.68
C VAL A 332 -36.20 13.30 2.49
N ILE A 333 -34.94 13.10 2.10
CA ILE A 333 -33.79 13.74 2.76
C ILE A 333 -33.15 14.73 1.78
N ILE A 334 -33.12 16.00 2.16
CA ILE A 334 -32.56 17.08 1.34
C ILE A 334 -31.15 17.39 1.81
N GLY A 335 -30.14 17.28 0.94
CA GLY A 335 -28.75 17.54 1.34
C GLY A 335 -27.79 17.80 0.20
N PRO A 336 -26.63 18.43 0.47
CA PRO A 336 -25.64 18.74 -0.54
C PRO A 336 -24.80 17.52 -0.96
N THR A 337 -24.57 17.36 -2.26
CA THR A 337 -23.66 16.36 -2.85
C THR A 337 -22.56 17.00 -3.71
N ALA A 338 -22.79 18.23 -4.17
CA ALA A 338 -21.83 19.02 -4.93
C ALA A 338 -20.52 19.28 -4.14
N PRO A 339 -19.34 19.23 -4.79
CA PRO A 339 -18.06 19.53 -4.15
C PRO A 339 -18.02 20.96 -3.56
N GLY A 340 -17.53 21.08 -2.34
CA GLY A 340 -17.26 22.38 -1.70
C GLY A 340 -18.43 22.99 -0.90
N ILE A 341 -19.60 22.36 -0.88
CA ILE A 341 -20.75 22.79 -0.05
C ILE A 341 -21.21 21.74 0.96
N GLY A 342 -20.95 20.45 0.70
CA GLY A 342 -21.24 19.35 1.61
C GLY A 342 -19.99 18.57 1.98
N ASP A 343 -19.93 18.08 3.22
CA ASP A 343 -18.84 17.22 3.67
C ASP A 343 -18.91 15.85 2.98
N LYS A 344 -17.75 15.35 2.53
CA LYS A 344 -17.59 14.01 1.97
C LYS A 344 -16.75 13.19 2.93
N PHE A 345 -17.18 11.95 3.16
CA PHE A 345 -16.54 11.07 4.13
C PHE A 345 -15.99 9.83 3.46
N VAL A 346 -14.91 9.32 4.03
CA VAL A 346 -14.36 8.02 3.68
C VAL A 346 -15.14 6.96 4.44
N THR A 347 -15.71 5.99 3.73
CA THR A 347 -16.51 4.90 4.30
C THR A 347 -16.04 3.57 3.72
N PRO A 348 -16.47 2.43 4.28
CA PRO A 348 -16.11 1.11 3.75
C PRO A 348 -16.47 0.88 2.27
N VAL A 349 -17.54 1.55 1.78
CA VAL A 349 -18.04 1.37 0.41
C VAL A 349 -17.49 2.41 -0.57
N SER A 350 -17.18 3.62 -0.11
CA SER A 350 -16.70 4.72 -0.96
C SER A 350 -15.73 5.65 -0.23
N GLY A 351 -14.73 6.17 -0.95
CA GLY A 351 -13.80 7.17 -0.42
C GLY A 351 -14.33 8.61 -0.41
N ASN A 352 -15.54 8.86 -0.91
CA ASN A 352 -16.08 10.20 -1.08
C ASN A 352 -17.61 10.27 -0.91
N LEU A 353 -18.17 9.49 0.04
CA LEU A 353 -19.61 9.39 0.23
C LEU A 353 -20.18 10.69 0.85
N PRO A 354 -21.24 11.30 0.27
CA PRO A 354 -21.90 12.46 0.85
C PRO A 354 -22.54 12.16 2.22
N GLY A 355 -22.56 13.13 3.13
CA GLY A 355 -23.22 13.02 4.44
C GLY A 355 -24.67 12.56 4.36
N VAL A 356 -25.43 13.09 3.39
CA VAL A 356 -26.85 12.77 3.19
C VAL A 356 -27.10 11.28 2.96
N GLU A 357 -26.19 10.60 2.28
CA GLU A 357 -26.28 9.17 2.00
C GLU A 357 -25.88 8.32 3.23
N ILE A 358 -25.00 8.82 4.10
CA ILE A 358 -24.69 8.18 5.39
C ILE A 358 -25.93 8.19 6.29
N ILE A 359 -26.62 9.33 6.37
CA ILE A 359 -27.88 9.47 7.11
C ILE A 359 -28.93 8.51 6.53
N ALA A 360 -29.06 8.44 5.19
CA ALA A 360 -29.98 7.53 4.52
C ALA A 360 -29.69 6.05 4.83
N ASN A 361 -28.41 5.64 4.82
CA ASN A 361 -28.01 4.29 5.22
C ASN A 361 -28.41 3.99 6.67
N SER A 362 -28.17 4.92 7.60
CA SER A 362 -28.53 4.75 9.01
C SER A 362 -30.06 4.65 9.21
N VAL A 363 -30.85 5.51 8.56
CA VAL A 363 -32.32 5.43 8.57
C VAL A 363 -32.79 4.08 8.01
N ALA A 364 -32.23 3.65 6.87
CA ALA A 364 -32.57 2.37 6.25
C ALA A 364 -32.22 1.18 7.15
N ASN A 365 -31.12 1.23 7.90
CA ASN A 365 -30.73 0.18 8.84
C ASN A 365 -31.76 0.04 9.97
N ILE A 366 -32.21 1.17 10.54
CA ILE A 366 -33.22 1.17 11.61
C ILE A 366 -34.57 0.64 11.10
N LEU A 367 -35.04 1.12 9.95
CA LEU A 367 -36.35 0.72 9.40
C LEU A 367 -36.40 -0.76 9.03
N ASN A 368 -35.32 -1.29 8.45
CA ASN A 368 -35.23 -2.66 7.97
C ASN A 368 -34.63 -3.63 9.00
N GLN A 369 -34.28 -3.16 10.20
CA GLN A 369 -33.60 -3.93 11.25
C GLN A 369 -32.31 -4.62 10.76
N ARG A 370 -31.59 -3.96 9.85
CA ARG A 370 -30.33 -4.46 9.26
C ARG A 370 -29.14 -3.85 9.99
N PHE A 371 -28.73 -4.50 11.07
CA PHE A 371 -27.58 -4.05 11.88
C PHE A 371 -26.46 -5.06 11.85
N ILE A 372 -25.22 -4.56 11.81
CA ILE A 372 -24.06 -5.38 12.13
C ILE A 372 -23.89 -5.37 13.64
N SER A 373 -23.98 -6.55 14.26
CA SER A 373 -23.99 -6.70 15.71
C SER A 373 -22.81 -7.53 16.22
N ARG A 374 -22.50 -7.35 17.50
CA ARG A 374 -21.57 -8.20 18.25
C ARG A 374 -22.29 -8.78 19.47
N PRO A 375 -22.99 -9.91 19.33
CA PRO A 375 -23.68 -10.55 20.45
C PRO A 375 -22.75 -10.84 21.64
N PRO A 376 -23.27 -10.95 22.87
CA PRO A 376 -22.46 -11.15 24.08
C PRO A 376 -21.56 -12.41 24.07
N TRP A 377 -21.90 -13.42 23.27
CA TRP A 377 -21.11 -14.64 23.13
C TRP A 377 -19.88 -14.47 22.22
N VAL A 378 -19.87 -13.47 21.33
CA VAL A 378 -18.79 -13.28 20.34
C VAL A 378 -17.43 -13.05 21.00
N PRO A 379 -17.28 -12.13 21.98
CA PRO A 379 -15.99 -11.95 22.67
C PRO A 379 -15.49 -13.23 23.36
N ALA A 380 -16.39 -14.05 23.90
CA ALA A 380 -16.02 -15.33 24.50
C ALA A 380 -15.51 -16.33 23.44
N THR A 381 -16.15 -16.40 22.28
CA THR A 381 -15.68 -17.22 21.14
C THR A 381 -14.32 -16.77 20.63
N GLU A 382 -14.10 -15.46 20.52
CA GLU A 382 -12.81 -14.88 20.12
C GLU A 382 -11.68 -15.29 21.09
N LEU A 383 -11.96 -15.27 22.39
CA LEU A 383 -11.03 -15.68 23.44
C LEU A 383 -10.76 -17.18 23.43
N ILE A 384 -11.81 -18.01 23.29
CA ILE A 384 -11.69 -19.46 23.18
C ILE A 384 -10.82 -19.82 21.96
N ALA A 385 -11.01 -19.17 20.82
CA ALA A 385 -10.21 -19.40 19.63
C ALA A 385 -8.71 -19.06 19.86
N LEU A 386 -8.40 -17.95 20.55
CA LEU A 386 -7.02 -17.62 20.94
C LEU A 386 -6.40 -18.72 21.82
N ILE A 387 -7.16 -19.23 22.80
CA ILE A 387 -6.69 -20.29 23.70
C ILE A 387 -6.44 -21.59 22.92
N LEU A 388 -7.39 -22.01 22.08
CA LEU A 388 -7.25 -23.23 21.28
C LEU A 388 -6.07 -23.15 20.31
N PHE A 389 -5.87 -22.00 19.66
CA PHE A 389 -4.75 -21.80 18.75
C PHE A 389 -3.42 -21.72 19.50
N GLY A 390 -3.41 -21.11 20.68
CA GLY A 390 -2.27 -21.13 21.61
C GLY A 390 -1.88 -22.56 22.02
N ILE A 391 -2.86 -23.40 22.41
CA ILE A 391 -2.65 -24.82 22.74
C ILE A 391 -2.10 -25.59 21.53
N PHE A 392 -2.65 -25.34 20.34
CA PHE A 392 -2.15 -25.93 19.09
C PHE A 392 -0.68 -25.59 18.86
N ILE A 393 -0.29 -24.32 18.99
CA ILE A 393 1.10 -23.85 18.85
C ILE A 393 2.00 -24.44 19.94
N SER A 394 1.53 -24.55 21.18
CA SER A 394 2.32 -25.04 22.31
C SER A 394 2.59 -26.54 22.30
N PHE A 395 1.61 -27.35 21.89
CA PHE A 395 1.66 -28.80 22.12
C PHE A 395 1.62 -29.64 20.85
N LEU A 396 0.89 -29.20 19.82
CA LEU A 396 0.67 -30.00 18.62
C LEU A 396 1.69 -29.64 17.54
N LEU A 397 1.85 -28.35 17.26
CA LEU A 397 2.73 -27.86 16.21
C LEU A 397 4.21 -28.26 16.39
N PRO A 398 4.81 -28.23 17.60
CA PRO A 398 6.21 -28.63 17.79
C PRO A 398 6.45 -30.13 17.54
N ARG A 399 5.40 -30.95 17.62
CA ARG A 399 5.46 -32.40 17.35
C ARG A 399 5.32 -32.73 15.87
N MET A 400 4.97 -31.76 15.03
CA MET A 400 4.77 -31.95 13.60
C MET A 400 6.06 -31.69 12.80
N LYS A 401 6.17 -32.32 11.63
CA LYS A 401 7.15 -31.90 10.62
C LYS A 401 6.74 -30.55 10.02
N ALA A 402 7.69 -29.79 9.49
CA ALA A 402 7.46 -28.42 9.01
C ALA A 402 6.32 -28.32 7.98
N ALA A 403 6.28 -29.20 6.98
CA ALA A 403 5.25 -29.19 5.94
C ALA A 403 3.84 -29.55 6.47
N PRO A 404 3.63 -30.68 7.18
CA PRO A 404 2.33 -30.96 7.82
C PRO A 404 1.89 -29.87 8.80
N GLY A 405 2.82 -29.28 9.56
CA GLY A 405 2.53 -28.16 10.45
C GLY A 405 2.08 -26.90 9.70
N ALA A 406 2.65 -26.62 8.53
CA ALA A 406 2.25 -25.51 7.66
C ALA A 406 0.82 -25.70 7.17
N ILE A 407 0.54 -26.90 6.65
CA ILE A 407 -0.75 -27.26 6.07
C ILE A 407 -1.85 -27.19 7.14
N SER A 408 -1.61 -27.75 8.34
CA SER A 408 -2.60 -27.69 9.43
C SER A 408 -2.83 -26.25 9.90
N SER A 409 -1.78 -25.44 10.04
CA SER A 409 -1.89 -24.03 10.43
C SER A 409 -2.68 -23.22 9.39
N LEU A 410 -2.40 -23.43 8.10
CA LEU A 410 -3.12 -22.78 6.99
C LEU A 410 -4.59 -23.22 6.94
N ALA A 411 -4.88 -24.50 7.16
CA ALA A 411 -6.25 -25.02 7.19
C ALA A 411 -7.07 -24.39 8.34
N ILE A 412 -6.47 -24.21 9.51
CA ILE A 412 -7.12 -23.53 10.65
C ILE A 412 -7.38 -22.05 10.31
N VAL A 413 -6.39 -21.35 9.74
CA VAL A 413 -6.56 -19.95 9.30
C VAL A 413 -7.68 -19.83 8.28
N ALA A 414 -7.70 -20.69 7.25
CA ALA A 414 -8.73 -20.69 6.21
C ALA A 414 -10.12 -20.99 6.79
N GLY A 415 -10.23 -21.99 7.67
CA GLY A 415 -11.48 -22.37 8.32
C GLY A 415 -12.04 -21.24 9.20
N TYR A 416 -11.21 -20.63 10.04
CA TYR A 416 -11.64 -19.55 10.93
C TYR A 416 -11.97 -18.26 10.16
N SER A 417 -11.19 -17.94 9.12
CA SER A 417 -11.49 -16.82 8.22
C SER A 417 -12.83 -17.01 7.50
N THR A 418 -13.08 -18.24 7.01
CA THR A 418 -14.35 -18.59 6.35
C THR A 418 -15.51 -18.47 7.33
N LEU A 419 -15.37 -18.96 8.57
CA LEU A 419 -16.38 -18.80 9.61
C LEU A 419 -16.71 -17.33 9.86
N GLY A 420 -15.70 -16.49 10.06
CA GLY A 420 -15.89 -15.05 10.28
C GLY A 420 -16.48 -14.32 9.07
N PHE A 421 -16.21 -14.78 7.85
CA PHE A 421 -16.77 -14.24 6.63
C PHE A 421 -18.24 -14.64 6.45
N VAL A 422 -18.57 -15.92 6.68
CA VAL A 422 -19.94 -16.44 6.62
C VAL A 422 -20.82 -15.76 7.66
N LEU A 423 -20.40 -15.71 8.92
CA LEU A 423 -21.17 -15.04 9.99
C LEU A 423 -21.45 -13.57 9.68
N PHE A 424 -20.49 -12.88 9.05
CA PHE A 424 -20.66 -11.49 8.64
C PHE A 424 -21.71 -11.35 7.52
N LEU A 425 -21.59 -12.14 6.43
CA LEU A 425 -22.47 -12.02 5.27
C LEU A 425 -23.87 -12.59 5.51
N SER A 426 -23.99 -13.74 6.19
CA SER A 426 -25.28 -14.42 6.36
C SER A 426 -26.07 -13.90 7.56
N SER A 427 -25.38 -13.45 8.60
CA SER A 427 -25.99 -13.18 9.90
C SER A 427 -25.73 -11.76 10.42
N ASN A 428 -24.98 -10.93 9.68
CA ASN A 428 -24.56 -9.59 10.10
C ASN A 428 -23.84 -9.60 11.47
N ILE A 429 -23.09 -10.67 11.77
CA ILE A 429 -22.34 -10.81 13.02
C ILE A 429 -20.87 -10.51 12.73
N TRP A 430 -20.32 -9.53 13.44
CA TRP A 430 -18.91 -9.19 13.29
C TRP A 430 -18.03 -9.93 14.31
N LEU A 431 -17.46 -11.03 13.82
CA LEU A 431 -16.39 -11.77 14.49
C LEU A 431 -15.03 -11.16 14.13
N ARG A 432 -14.23 -10.80 15.14
CA ARG A 432 -12.83 -10.40 14.93
C ARG A 432 -11.98 -11.64 14.67
N ILE A 433 -11.26 -11.63 13.55
CA ILE A 433 -10.49 -12.78 13.07
C ILE A 433 -8.99 -12.54 13.03
N ILE A 434 -8.56 -11.28 12.93
CA ILE A 434 -7.15 -10.94 12.74
C ILE A 434 -6.28 -11.29 13.95
N PRO A 435 -6.67 -11.05 15.23
CA PRO A 435 -5.83 -11.43 16.37
C PRO A 435 -5.48 -12.93 16.37
N GLN A 436 -6.46 -13.79 16.06
CA GLN A 436 -6.32 -15.24 16.04
C GLN A 436 -5.46 -15.72 14.88
N ILE A 437 -5.63 -15.13 13.70
CA ILE A 437 -4.83 -15.45 12.52
C ILE A 437 -3.37 -15.03 12.74
N MET A 438 -3.14 -13.84 13.29
CA MET A 438 -1.80 -13.35 13.60
C MET A 438 -1.10 -14.21 14.66
N LEU A 439 -1.83 -14.66 15.70
CA LEU A 439 -1.30 -15.60 16.69
C LEU A 439 -0.78 -16.88 16.01
N LEU A 440 -1.55 -17.46 15.09
CA LEU A 440 -1.14 -18.67 14.35
C LEU A 440 0.08 -18.43 13.45
N ILE A 441 0.09 -17.32 12.71
CA ILE A 441 1.20 -16.99 11.80
C ILE A 441 2.50 -16.76 12.60
N LEU A 442 2.45 -15.91 13.65
CA LEU A 442 3.63 -15.64 14.48
C LEU A 442 4.07 -16.89 15.26
N GLY A 443 3.12 -17.67 15.76
CA GLY A 443 3.40 -18.93 16.44
C GLY A 443 4.12 -19.93 15.54
N TYR A 444 3.66 -20.09 14.30
CA TYR A 444 4.30 -20.94 13.31
C TYR A 444 5.73 -20.50 12.98
N LEU A 445 5.91 -19.21 12.69
CA LEU A 445 7.23 -18.64 12.40
C LEU A 445 8.20 -18.85 13.56
N LEU A 446 7.79 -18.55 14.80
CA LEU A 446 8.68 -18.67 15.97
C LEU A 446 9.06 -20.13 16.28
N VAL A 447 8.13 -21.07 16.16
CA VAL A 447 8.42 -22.50 16.38
C VAL A 447 9.41 -23.02 15.33
N ILE A 448 9.27 -22.62 14.07
CA ILE A 448 10.18 -23.04 12.99
C ILE A 448 11.55 -22.38 13.11
N SER A 449 11.60 -21.07 13.34
CA SER A 449 12.88 -20.37 13.49
C SER A 449 13.70 -20.96 14.63
N LYS A 450 13.07 -21.30 15.76
CA LYS A 450 13.76 -22.00 16.85
C LYS A 450 14.26 -23.37 16.42
N ARG A 451 13.44 -24.16 15.71
CA ARG A 451 13.84 -25.50 15.24
C ARG A 451 15.04 -25.42 14.31
N PHE A 452 15.07 -24.42 13.42
CA PHE A 452 16.19 -24.18 12.52
C PHE A 452 17.48 -23.87 13.31
N LEU A 453 17.44 -22.90 14.21
CA LEU A 453 18.58 -22.51 15.05
C LEU A 453 19.11 -23.62 15.97
N VAL A 454 18.22 -24.49 16.49
CA VAL A 454 18.63 -25.64 17.30
C VAL A 454 19.27 -26.73 16.45
N THR A 455 18.82 -26.90 15.21
CA THR A 455 19.37 -27.90 14.28
C THR A 455 20.79 -27.52 13.85
N GLU A 456 21.06 -26.23 13.58
CA GLU A 456 22.42 -25.75 13.27
C GLU A 456 23.41 -25.98 14.41
N LYS A 457 23.05 -25.61 15.65
CA LYS A 457 23.90 -25.86 16.83
C LYS A 457 24.19 -27.33 17.08
N THR A 458 23.27 -28.20 16.69
CA THR A 458 23.48 -29.66 16.81
C THR A 458 24.43 -30.15 15.71
N LYS A 459 24.34 -29.57 14.51
CA LYS A 459 25.20 -29.89 13.38
C LYS A 459 26.66 -29.46 13.62
N GLU A 460 26.89 -28.27 14.17
CA GLU A 460 28.22 -27.79 14.58
C GLU A 460 28.92 -28.75 15.55
N LYS A 461 28.17 -29.29 16.53
CA LYS A 461 28.72 -30.24 17.50
C LYS A 461 29.10 -31.58 16.87
N VAL A 462 28.29 -32.08 15.92
CA VAL A 462 28.59 -33.32 15.19
C VAL A 462 29.80 -33.16 14.28
N GLU A 463 29.97 -31.98 13.68
CA GLU A 463 31.16 -31.65 12.89
C GLU A 463 32.43 -31.60 13.76
N ALA A 464 32.35 -31.03 14.97
CA ALA A 464 33.47 -31.03 15.92
C ALA A 464 33.88 -32.45 16.37
N ASP A 465 32.93 -33.32 16.70
CA ASP A 465 33.22 -34.72 17.10
C ASP A 465 33.83 -35.54 15.93
N SER A 466 33.47 -35.22 14.67
CA SER A 466 34.03 -35.84 13.46
C SER A 466 35.50 -35.47 13.23
N ILE A 467 35.88 -34.23 13.55
CA ILE A 467 37.25 -33.71 13.40
C ILE A 467 38.22 -34.46 14.33
N GLU A 468 37.89 -34.55 15.62
CA GLU A 468 38.72 -35.24 16.62
C GLU A 468 38.90 -36.73 16.29
N THR A 469 37.84 -37.38 15.80
CA THR A 469 37.87 -38.77 15.36
C THR A 469 38.82 -39.00 14.19
N ASN A 470 38.80 -38.11 13.17
CA ASN A 470 39.69 -38.22 12.01
C ASN A 470 41.16 -37.96 12.39
N LYS A 471 41.43 -37.06 13.33
CA LYS A 471 42.77 -36.78 13.87
C LYS A 471 43.40 -38.00 14.54
N MET A 472 42.64 -38.68 15.40
CA MET A 472 43.09 -39.90 16.08
C MET A 472 43.33 -41.07 15.12
N LEU A 473 42.43 -41.27 14.14
CA LEU A 473 42.58 -42.32 13.13
C LEU A 473 43.81 -42.09 12.22
N GLY A 474 44.03 -40.84 11.80
CA GLY A 474 45.20 -40.49 10.98
C GLY A 474 46.53 -40.75 11.69
N LEU A 475 46.62 -40.38 12.98
CA LEU A 475 47.80 -40.65 13.82
C LEU A 475 48.07 -42.14 13.99
N SER A 476 47.03 -42.94 14.23
CA SER A 476 47.14 -44.40 14.34
C SER A 476 47.69 -45.04 13.06
N PHE A 477 47.16 -44.65 11.89
CA PHE A 477 47.63 -45.16 10.60
C PHE A 477 49.07 -44.73 10.29
N GLN A 478 49.47 -43.52 10.67
CA GLN A 478 50.84 -43.03 10.50
C GLN A 478 51.83 -43.86 11.34
N GLN A 479 51.50 -44.16 12.60
CA GLN A 479 52.33 -45.03 13.47
C GLN A 479 52.49 -46.46 12.92
N GLN A 480 51.45 -46.98 12.28
CA GLN A 480 51.48 -48.30 11.62
C GLN A 480 52.18 -48.28 10.24
N GLY A 481 52.67 -47.12 9.79
CA GLY A 481 53.39 -46.97 8.53
C GLY A 481 52.49 -46.91 7.28
N MET A 482 51.17 -46.85 7.45
CA MET A 482 50.14 -46.73 6.41
C MET A 482 49.90 -45.26 6.05
N LEU A 483 50.90 -44.65 5.40
CA LEU A 483 50.94 -43.20 5.17
C LEU A 483 49.81 -42.69 4.26
N ASP A 484 49.37 -43.47 3.27
CA ASP A 484 48.30 -43.08 2.34
C ASP A 484 46.94 -42.96 3.05
N LEU A 485 46.63 -43.91 3.93
CA LEU A 485 45.43 -43.89 4.76
C LEU A 485 45.49 -42.76 5.79
N ALA A 486 46.68 -42.48 6.36
CA ALA A 486 46.88 -41.33 7.23
C ALA A 486 46.65 -40.00 6.50
N PHE A 487 47.13 -39.88 5.26
CA PHE A 487 46.92 -38.71 4.41
C PHE A 487 45.42 -38.47 4.13
N GLU A 488 44.67 -39.52 3.80
CA GLU A 488 43.23 -39.41 3.58
C GLU A 488 42.45 -38.93 4.81
N LYS A 489 42.91 -39.26 6.02
CA LYS A 489 42.29 -38.81 7.26
C LYS A 489 42.68 -37.38 7.60
N PHE A 490 43.97 -37.02 7.49
CA PHE A 490 44.42 -35.66 7.75
C PHE A 490 43.93 -34.64 6.73
N ARG A 491 43.73 -35.03 5.45
CA ARG A 491 43.12 -34.14 4.43
C ARG A 491 41.67 -33.76 4.74
N LYS A 492 40.98 -34.51 5.62
CA LYS A 492 39.60 -34.23 6.03
C LYS A 492 39.54 -33.27 7.22
N LEU A 493 40.68 -32.90 7.80
CA LEU A 493 40.76 -31.94 8.91
C LEU A 493 40.87 -30.52 8.35
N PRO A 494 40.23 -29.52 8.96
CA PRO A 494 40.45 -28.11 8.64
C PRO A 494 41.92 -27.74 8.88
N ILE A 495 42.56 -27.05 7.94
CA ILE A 495 44.00 -26.74 8.01
C ILE A 495 44.29 -25.64 9.04
N GLU A 496 43.27 -24.87 9.39
CA GLU A 496 43.27 -23.79 10.38
C GLU A 496 43.25 -24.31 11.82
N GLU A 497 42.93 -25.59 12.03
CA GLU A 497 42.89 -26.19 13.36
C GLU A 497 44.31 -26.38 13.94
N GLU A 498 44.47 -26.06 15.23
CA GLU A 498 45.74 -26.11 15.93
C GLU A 498 46.37 -27.51 15.87
N GLY A 499 47.61 -27.55 15.37
CA GLY A 499 48.42 -28.76 15.22
C GLY A 499 48.18 -29.58 13.94
N VAL A 500 47.19 -29.26 13.09
CA VAL A 500 46.97 -30.02 11.83
C VAL A 500 48.09 -29.80 10.82
N LYS A 501 48.60 -28.56 10.72
CA LYS A 501 49.79 -28.24 9.90
C LYS A 501 51.01 -29.06 10.31
N ASP A 502 51.19 -29.28 11.62
CA ASP A 502 52.27 -30.12 12.16
C ASP A 502 52.09 -31.61 11.79
N LEU A 503 50.86 -32.13 11.86
CA LEU A 503 50.55 -33.51 11.48
C LEU A 503 50.85 -33.77 9.99
N LEU A 504 50.39 -32.88 9.12
CA LEU A 504 50.66 -32.95 7.68
C LEU A 504 52.15 -32.79 7.37
N TYR A 505 52.85 -31.89 8.06
CA TYR A 505 54.29 -31.70 7.86
C TYR A 505 55.10 -32.94 8.25
N ASN A 506 54.77 -33.56 9.38
CA ASN A 506 55.38 -34.81 9.81
C ASN A 506 55.07 -35.97 8.85
N LEU A 507 53.85 -36.01 8.31
CA LEU A 507 53.50 -37.00 7.29
C LEU A 507 54.28 -36.79 5.98
N GLY A 508 54.51 -35.55 5.57
CA GLY A 508 55.38 -35.23 4.43
C GLY A 508 56.83 -35.68 4.65
N LEU A 509 57.33 -35.54 5.89
CA LEU A 509 58.67 -36.04 6.25
C LEU A 509 58.75 -37.56 6.14
N ASP A 510 57.68 -38.27 6.52
CA ASP A 510 57.60 -39.73 6.37
C ASP A 510 57.63 -40.16 4.90
N TYR A 511 56.96 -39.41 4.02
CA TYR A 511 57.01 -39.66 2.58
C TYR A 511 58.41 -39.42 1.99
N GLU A 512 59.12 -38.38 2.41
CA GLU A 512 60.51 -38.14 1.99
C GLU A 512 61.45 -39.26 2.44
N ARG A 513 61.31 -39.74 3.69
CA ARG A 513 62.12 -40.86 4.21
C ARG A 513 61.94 -42.13 3.37
N LYS A 514 60.75 -42.35 2.81
CA LYS A 514 60.45 -43.47 1.92
C LYS A 514 60.72 -43.18 0.43
N ARG A 515 61.35 -42.05 0.10
CA ARG A 515 61.64 -41.58 -1.27
C ARG A 515 60.39 -41.37 -2.14
N GLN A 516 59.23 -41.12 -1.53
CA GLN A 516 57.97 -40.83 -2.22
C GLN A 516 57.79 -39.31 -2.38
N PHE A 517 58.70 -38.69 -3.15
CA PHE A 517 58.80 -37.23 -3.25
C PHE A 517 57.56 -36.55 -3.84
N SER A 518 56.83 -37.21 -4.73
CA SER A 518 55.57 -36.70 -5.29
C SER A 518 54.46 -36.59 -4.25
N LYS A 519 54.34 -37.59 -3.35
CA LYS A 519 53.37 -37.59 -2.25
C LYS A 519 53.75 -36.61 -1.15
N ALA A 520 55.05 -36.49 -0.85
CA ALA A 520 55.58 -35.47 0.06
C ALA A 520 55.25 -34.07 -0.46
N LEU A 521 55.49 -33.81 -1.75
CA LEU A 521 55.18 -32.55 -2.42
C LEU A 521 53.68 -32.23 -2.35
N ALA A 522 52.81 -33.19 -2.63
CA ALA A 522 51.35 -33.03 -2.51
C ALA A 522 50.92 -32.67 -1.08
N THR A 523 51.56 -33.28 -0.07
CA THR A 523 51.26 -33.02 1.35
C THR A 523 51.70 -31.61 1.76
N TYR A 524 52.88 -31.17 1.31
CA TYR A 524 53.39 -29.82 1.60
C TYR A 524 52.67 -28.71 0.86
N GLN A 525 52.24 -28.96 -0.38
CA GLN A 525 51.42 -28.01 -1.13
C GLN A 525 50.07 -27.76 -0.45
N LEU A 526 49.50 -28.78 0.20
CA LEU A 526 48.25 -28.62 0.97
C LEU A 526 48.44 -27.64 2.14
N ILE A 527 49.59 -27.67 2.81
CA ILE A 527 49.93 -26.71 3.87
C ILE A 527 50.17 -25.31 3.29
N ALA A 528 50.90 -25.21 2.17
CA ALA A 528 51.25 -23.94 1.53
C ALA A 528 50.04 -23.21 0.91
N GLN A 529 49.01 -23.95 0.46
CA GLN A 529 47.77 -23.37 -0.07
C GLN A 529 46.96 -22.60 1.00
N ALA A 530 47.17 -22.89 2.29
CA ALA A 530 46.53 -22.17 3.39
C ALA A 530 47.12 -20.76 3.65
N GLY A 531 48.05 -20.28 2.81
CA GLY A 531 48.42 -18.87 2.72
C GLY A 531 49.47 -18.37 3.73
N GLU A 532 49.91 -19.21 4.68
CA GLU A 532 50.97 -18.87 5.63
C GLU A 532 52.27 -19.64 5.35
N SER A 533 53.40 -18.94 5.37
CA SER A 533 54.73 -19.56 5.35
C SER A 533 54.89 -20.47 6.56
N PHE A 534 54.94 -21.79 6.34
CA PHE A 534 55.02 -22.78 7.41
C PHE A 534 56.40 -23.45 7.42
N ARG A 535 57.18 -23.20 8.47
CA ARG A 535 58.54 -23.74 8.68
C ARG A 535 59.47 -23.46 7.48
N ASP A 536 60.04 -24.49 6.89
CA ASP A 536 61.02 -24.44 5.80
C ASP A 536 60.41 -24.80 4.44
N LEU A 537 59.08 -24.85 4.32
CA LEU A 537 58.41 -25.32 3.10
C LEU A 537 58.67 -24.45 1.87
N ASP A 538 58.88 -23.15 2.06
CA ASP A 538 59.18 -22.20 0.97
C ASP A 538 60.51 -22.55 0.27
N ASP A 539 61.48 -23.07 1.01
CA ASP A 539 62.76 -23.54 0.48
C ASP A 539 62.75 -25.01 0.07
N ARG A 540 61.88 -25.82 0.69
CA ARG A 540 61.86 -27.28 0.56
C ARG A 540 61.05 -27.76 -0.64
N ILE A 541 59.91 -27.12 -0.92
CA ILE A 541 59.05 -27.41 -2.08
C ILE A 541 59.81 -27.24 -3.41
N PRO A 542 60.57 -26.16 -3.66
CA PRO A 542 61.35 -26.01 -4.89
C PRO A 542 62.45 -27.07 -5.03
N LYS A 543 63.15 -27.42 -3.94
CA LYS A 543 64.19 -28.46 -3.94
C LYS A 543 63.62 -29.84 -4.27
N LEU A 544 62.46 -30.18 -3.72
CA LEU A 544 61.76 -31.44 -4.00
C LEU A 544 61.24 -31.49 -5.44
N LYS A 545 60.71 -30.38 -5.99
CA LYS A 545 60.35 -30.27 -7.42
C LYS A 545 61.55 -30.48 -8.34
N HIS A 546 62.71 -29.93 -8.00
CA HIS A 546 63.95 -30.17 -8.76
C HIS A 546 64.46 -31.59 -8.62
N ALA A 547 64.38 -32.20 -7.43
CA ALA A 547 64.75 -33.59 -7.22
C ALA A 547 63.84 -34.57 -8.00
N GLU A 548 62.53 -34.29 -8.04
CA GLU A 548 61.57 -35.03 -8.87
C GLU A 548 61.89 -34.88 -10.37
N ALA A 549 62.14 -33.65 -10.84
CA ALA A 549 62.50 -33.39 -12.24
C ALA A 549 63.84 -34.03 -12.65
N THR A 550 64.82 -34.08 -11.74
CA THR A 550 66.15 -34.67 -11.99
C THR A 550 66.11 -36.20 -12.03
N LEU A 551 65.16 -36.83 -11.35
CA LEU A 551 64.94 -38.28 -11.43
C LEU A 551 64.22 -38.71 -12.72
N ILE A 552 63.51 -37.79 -13.38
CA ILE A 552 62.75 -38.04 -14.61
C ILE A 552 63.60 -37.72 -15.86
N PHE A 553 64.52 -36.76 -15.79
CA PHE A 553 65.39 -36.37 -16.91
C PHE A 553 66.87 -36.40 -16.52
N GLY A 554 67.60 -37.38 -17.06
CA GLY A 554 69.06 -37.49 -16.87
C GLY A 554 69.84 -36.55 -17.80
N GLY A 555 70.77 -35.78 -17.22
CA GLY A 555 72.08 -35.48 -17.80
C GLY A 555 72.23 -34.34 -18.82
N SER A 556 73.01 -33.32 -18.39
CA SER A 556 73.95 -32.47 -19.16
C SER A 556 73.47 -31.12 -19.74
N GLY A 557 74.32 -30.09 -19.52
CA GLY A 557 74.60 -29.06 -20.53
C GLY A 557 74.23 -27.61 -20.18
N THR A 558 75.22 -26.86 -19.70
CA THR A 558 75.23 -25.42 -19.45
C THR A 558 75.20 -24.54 -20.72
N LYS A 559 74.52 -23.38 -20.67
CA LYS A 559 75.01 -22.03 -21.09
C LYS A 559 73.91 -20.95 -21.01
N HIS A 560 74.13 -19.93 -20.18
CA HIS A 560 73.66 -18.53 -20.37
C HIS A 560 74.69 -17.79 -21.27
N PRO A 561 74.47 -16.55 -21.80
CA PRO A 561 73.53 -15.51 -21.40
C PRO A 561 72.87 -14.69 -22.54
N GLY A 562 71.84 -13.88 -22.22
CA GLY A 562 71.47 -12.72 -23.04
C GLY A 562 69.98 -12.38 -23.10
N GLU A 563 69.65 -11.17 -22.61
CA GLU A 563 68.45 -10.37 -22.90
C GLU A 563 67.12 -10.76 -22.26
N ILE A 564 66.86 -10.11 -21.12
CA ILE A 564 65.54 -10.00 -20.49
C ILE A 564 64.80 -8.84 -21.16
N SER A 565 63.97 -9.17 -22.15
CA SER A 565 62.75 -8.41 -22.43
C SER A 565 61.58 -9.30 -22.02
N ALA A 566 60.93 -8.97 -20.90
CA ALA A 566 59.68 -9.60 -20.50
C ALA A 566 58.53 -8.60 -20.71
N PRO A 567 57.38 -9.10 -21.20
CA PRO A 567 56.26 -9.21 -20.28
C PRO A 567 55.87 -10.66 -20.06
N MET A 568 55.41 -10.91 -18.84
CA MET A 568 54.97 -12.21 -18.33
C MET A 568 53.69 -12.73 -19.00
N ALA A 569 53.70 -14.02 -19.30
CA ALA A 569 52.59 -15.00 -19.22
C ALA A 569 53.30 -16.37 -19.04
N ASP A 570 52.87 -17.40 -18.31
CA ASP A 570 51.53 -17.92 -18.05
C ASP A 570 51.68 -19.05 -16.99
N THR A 571 50.90 -19.04 -15.90
CA THR A 571 50.60 -20.24 -15.11
C THR A 571 49.14 -20.60 -15.39
N GLY A 572 48.95 -21.46 -16.38
CA GLY A 572 47.69 -21.70 -17.09
C GLY A 572 46.61 -22.47 -16.33
N THR A 573 46.11 -21.96 -15.21
CA THR A 573 44.77 -22.38 -14.71
C THR A 573 43.92 -21.13 -14.53
N ARG A 574 42.98 -20.89 -15.46
CA ARG A 574 42.07 -19.76 -15.38
C ARG A 574 40.99 -20.04 -14.32
N PRO A 575 40.65 -19.08 -13.45
CA PRO A 575 39.60 -19.28 -12.44
C PRO A 575 38.26 -19.58 -13.12
N THR A 576 37.45 -20.47 -12.55
CA THR A 576 36.16 -20.91 -13.10
C THR A 576 34.99 -20.50 -12.21
N LEU A 577 33.84 -20.21 -12.81
CA LEU A 577 32.54 -20.05 -12.14
C LEU A 577 31.50 -20.94 -12.83
N GLY A 578 30.95 -21.89 -12.11
CA GLY A 578 30.19 -23.02 -12.63
C GLY A 578 31.02 -23.81 -13.63
N ARG A 579 30.57 -23.83 -14.88
CA ARG A 579 31.33 -24.43 -15.98
C ARG A 579 32.20 -23.43 -16.74
N TYR A 580 32.10 -22.14 -16.47
CA TYR A 580 32.67 -21.10 -17.32
C TYR A 580 34.08 -20.70 -16.85
N GLU A 581 35.03 -20.64 -17.76
CA GLU A 581 36.38 -20.12 -17.49
C GLU A 581 36.36 -18.59 -17.54
N ILE A 582 36.80 -17.93 -16.47
CA ILE A 582 36.89 -16.47 -16.41
C ILE A 582 38.10 -16.01 -17.22
N ILE A 583 37.85 -15.14 -18.18
CA ILE A 583 38.88 -14.50 -19.01
C ILE A 583 39.33 -13.17 -18.39
N GLY A 584 38.40 -12.41 -17.79
CA GLY A 584 38.71 -11.14 -17.14
C GLY A 584 37.47 -10.37 -16.68
N GLU A 585 37.65 -9.36 -15.84
CA GLU A 585 36.58 -8.45 -15.40
C GLU A 585 36.24 -7.46 -16.54
N ILE A 586 34.95 -7.26 -16.81
CA ILE A 586 34.46 -6.30 -17.82
C ILE A 586 33.69 -5.11 -17.22
N GLY A 587 33.27 -5.21 -15.96
CA GLY A 587 32.66 -4.08 -15.26
C GLY A 587 32.30 -4.40 -13.81
N ARG A 588 32.18 -3.37 -12.98
CA ARG A 588 31.80 -3.45 -11.57
C ARG A 588 30.64 -2.50 -11.30
N GLY A 589 29.54 -3.04 -10.77
CA GLY A 589 28.33 -2.27 -10.46
C GLY A 589 28.02 -2.22 -8.96
N ALA A 590 26.89 -1.61 -8.61
CA ALA A 590 26.42 -1.47 -7.23
C ALA A 590 26.00 -2.80 -6.56
N MET A 591 25.88 -3.89 -7.35
CA MET A 591 25.34 -5.19 -6.91
C MET A 591 26.29 -6.35 -7.23
N GLY A 592 27.54 -6.06 -7.61
CA GLY A 592 28.55 -7.08 -7.89
C GLY A 592 29.36 -6.84 -9.18
N VAL A 593 30.10 -7.88 -9.59
CA VAL A 593 31.09 -7.81 -10.67
C VAL A 593 30.58 -8.55 -11.90
N VAL A 594 30.89 -8.05 -13.09
CA VAL A 594 30.60 -8.71 -14.36
C VAL A 594 31.92 -9.15 -14.99
N TYR A 595 32.06 -10.44 -15.25
CA TYR A 595 33.21 -11.05 -15.88
C TYR A 595 32.92 -11.44 -17.33
N LYS A 596 33.93 -11.36 -18.20
CA LYS A 596 33.96 -12.08 -19.47
C LYS A 596 34.43 -13.51 -19.19
N GLY A 597 33.67 -14.49 -19.65
CA GLY A 597 34.02 -15.89 -19.54
C GLY A 597 33.88 -16.64 -20.85
N GLN A 598 34.32 -17.90 -20.85
CA GLN A 598 34.18 -18.82 -21.97
C GLN A 598 33.55 -20.13 -21.50
N ASP A 599 32.53 -20.60 -22.22
CA ASP A 599 32.00 -21.95 -22.04
C ASP A 599 33.01 -22.93 -22.68
N PRO A 600 33.66 -23.81 -21.90
CA PRO A 600 34.72 -24.69 -22.41
C PRO A 600 34.17 -25.79 -23.34
N LYS A 601 32.87 -26.13 -23.24
CA LYS A 601 32.28 -27.21 -24.04
C LYS A 601 31.97 -26.77 -25.47
N ILE A 602 31.41 -25.58 -25.63
CA ILE A 602 31.00 -25.05 -26.94
C ILE A 602 31.85 -23.85 -27.40
N ARG A 603 32.88 -23.49 -26.63
CA ARG A 603 33.81 -22.37 -26.87
C ARG A 603 33.12 -21.01 -27.05
N ARG A 604 31.94 -20.83 -26.45
CA ARG A 604 31.14 -19.60 -26.54
C ARG A 604 31.59 -18.57 -25.50
N THR A 605 31.80 -17.33 -25.92
CA THR A 605 32.04 -16.19 -25.02
C THR A 605 30.75 -15.78 -24.31
N VAL A 606 30.81 -15.57 -23.00
CA VAL A 606 29.67 -15.18 -22.15
C VAL A 606 30.04 -14.01 -21.23
N ALA A 607 29.03 -13.24 -20.81
CA ALA A 607 29.14 -12.33 -19.68
C ALA A 607 28.60 -13.03 -18.43
N ILE A 608 29.29 -12.93 -17.29
CA ILE A 608 28.92 -13.59 -16.04
C ILE A 608 28.79 -12.51 -14.98
N LYS A 609 27.55 -12.22 -14.59
CA LYS A 609 27.25 -11.29 -13.51
C LYS A 609 27.25 -12.06 -12.19
N THR A 610 28.06 -11.63 -11.23
CA THR A 610 28.17 -12.26 -9.91
C THR A 610 27.63 -11.35 -8.83
N LEU A 611 27.14 -11.97 -7.76
CA LEU A 611 26.73 -11.33 -6.51
C LEU A 611 27.49 -11.99 -5.36
N ASN A 612 28.27 -11.19 -4.64
CA ASN A 612 29.04 -11.63 -3.48
C ASN A 612 28.14 -11.71 -2.24
N LEU A 613 27.87 -12.93 -1.79
CA LEU A 613 26.92 -13.18 -0.71
C LEU A 613 27.51 -12.84 0.66
N THR A 614 28.85 -12.75 0.78
CA THR A 614 29.53 -12.34 2.02
C THR A 614 29.35 -10.87 2.37
N GLU A 615 28.88 -10.04 1.43
CA GLU A 615 28.64 -8.61 1.64
C GLU A 615 27.30 -8.30 2.33
N PHE A 616 26.50 -9.33 2.60
CA PHE A 616 25.17 -9.21 3.19
C PHE A 616 25.06 -9.94 4.53
N GLU A 617 24.15 -9.49 5.40
CA GLU A 617 23.87 -10.21 6.64
C GLU A 617 23.27 -11.59 6.33
N GLU A 618 23.68 -12.62 7.07
CA GLU A 618 23.27 -14.01 6.85
C GLU A 618 21.75 -14.21 6.83
N SER A 619 21.01 -13.34 7.53
CA SER A 619 19.55 -13.29 7.56
C SER A 619 18.91 -12.75 6.26
N GLU A 620 19.62 -11.93 5.49
CA GLU A 620 19.14 -11.30 4.24
C GLU A 620 19.54 -12.12 2.99
N ILE A 621 20.57 -12.97 3.09
CA ILE A 621 21.08 -13.79 1.98
C ILE A 621 19.99 -14.61 1.26
N PRO A 622 19.07 -15.34 1.94
CA PRO A 622 18.04 -16.13 1.26
C PRO A 622 17.09 -15.29 0.41
N GLU A 623 16.68 -14.12 0.90
CA GLU A 623 15.78 -13.21 0.19
C GLU A 623 16.48 -12.54 -1.01
N ILE A 624 17.75 -12.18 -0.85
CA ILE A 624 18.58 -11.61 -1.91
C ILE A 624 18.80 -12.61 -3.03
N LYS A 625 19.11 -13.87 -2.69
CA LYS A 625 19.27 -14.98 -3.64
C LYS A 625 17.97 -15.25 -4.41
N GLU A 626 16.86 -15.42 -3.69
CA GLU A 626 15.57 -15.70 -4.32
C GLU A 626 15.21 -14.61 -5.34
N ARG A 627 15.46 -13.34 -5.01
CA ARG A 627 15.22 -12.21 -5.92
C ARG A 627 16.17 -12.23 -7.13
N PHE A 628 17.46 -12.49 -6.91
CA PHE A 628 18.48 -12.56 -7.97
C PHE A 628 18.17 -13.68 -8.99
N PHE A 629 17.75 -14.86 -8.53
CA PHE A 629 17.40 -15.97 -9.42
C PHE A 629 16.03 -15.82 -10.07
N ARG A 630 15.03 -15.29 -9.37
CA ARG A 630 13.70 -15.01 -9.94
C ARG A 630 13.75 -14.02 -11.09
N GLU A 631 14.70 -13.10 -11.05
CA GLU A 631 14.97 -12.21 -12.17
C GLU A 631 15.60 -12.93 -13.37
N ALA A 632 16.61 -13.76 -13.12
CA ALA A 632 17.21 -14.59 -14.15
C ALA A 632 16.15 -15.50 -14.82
N GLU A 633 15.22 -16.04 -14.03
CA GLU A 633 14.08 -16.82 -14.51
C GLU A 633 13.14 -15.97 -15.37
N SER A 634 12.74 -14.79 -14.89
CA SER A 634 11.82 -13.90 -15.61
C SER A 634 12.39 -13.42 -16.96
N ALA A 635 13.68 -13.12 -17.01
CA ALA A 635 14.37 -12.71 -18.23
C ALA A 635 14.76 -13.91 -19.12
N GLY A 636 15.01 -15.09 -18.54
CA GLY A 636 15.26 -16.34 -19.28
C GLY A 636 14.07 -16.81 -20.10
N LEU A 637 12.84 -16.39 -19.78
CA LEU A 637 11.63 -16.63 -20.58
C LEU A 637 11.54 -15.74 -21.83
N LEU A 638 12.44 -14.78 -22.01
CA LEU A 638 12.42 -13.83 -23.11
C LEU A 638 13.43 -14.23 -24.19
N THR A 639 12.99 -14.18 -25.45
CA THR A 639 13.83 -14.42 -26.62
C THR A 639 13.48 -13.36 -27.65
N HIS A 640 14.28 -12.31 -27.71
CA HIS A 640 14.04 -11.16 -28.59
C HIS A 640 15.39 -10.58 -29.05
N PRO A 641 15.54 -10.15 -30.31
CA PRO A 641 16.82 -9.64 -30.83
C PRO A 641 17.37 -8.46 -30.01
N ASN A 642 16.49 -7.61 -29.48
CA ASN A 642 16.85 -6.45 -28.66
C ASN A 642 16.77 -6.68 -27.14
N ILE A 643 16.75 -7.94 -26.67
CA ILE A 643 16.87 -8.31 -25.25
C ILE A 643 18.10 -9.20 -25.10
N VAL A 644 18.85 -9.01 -24.00
CA VAL A 644 19.99 -9.88 -23.69
C VAL A 644 19.52 -11.28 -23.34
N THR A 645 20.17 -12.30 -23.91
CA THR A 645 19.79 -13.70 -23.64
C THR A 645 20.47 -14.20 -22.38
N ILE A 646 19.70 -14.78 -21.44
CA ILE A 646 20.25 -15.48 -20.27
C ILE A 646 20.45 -16.95 -20.64
N TYR A 647 21.63 -17.48 -20.33
CA TYR A 647 22.00 -18.85 -20.67
C TYR A 647 21.97 -19.79 -19.48
N ASP A 648 22.34 -19.30 -18.30
CA ASP A 648 22.47 -20.13 -17.10
C ASP A 648 22.48 -19.25 -15.84
N CYS A 649 22.13 -19.84 -14.70
CA CYS A 649 22.30 -19.22 -13.39
C CYS A 649 22.58 -20.28 -12.34
N GLY A 650 23.40 -19.96 -11.34
CA GLY A 650 23.73 -20.91 -10.29
C GLY A 650 24.42 -20.28 -9.09
N GLU A 651 24.75 -21.14 -8.13
CA GLU A 651 25.47 -20.80 -6.91
C GLU A 651 26.78 -21.58 -6.86
N GLU A 652 27.86 -20.93 -6.45
CA GLU A 652 29.13 -21.58 -6.18
C GLU A 652 29.84 -20.87 -5.02
N GLN A 653 30.12 -21.62 -3.95
CA GLN A 653 30.69 -21.09 -2.69
C GLN A 653 29.85 -19.92 -2.15
N ASP A 654 30.45 -18.73 -2.05
CA ASP A 654 29.82 -17.50 -1.56
C ASP A 654 29.38 -16.55 -2.69
N LEU A 655 29.26 -17.07 -3.92
CA LEU A 655 28.84 -16.30 -5.09
C LEU A 655 27.56 -16.89 -5.71
N ALA A 656 26.61 -16.02 -6.03
CA ALA A 656 25.55 -16.32 -7.00
C ALA A 656 25.95 -15.73 -8.36
N TYR A 657 25.68 -16.43 -9.46
CA TYR A 657 26.02 -15.97 -10.81
C TYR A 657 24.89 -16.15 -11.82
N ILE A 658 24.87 -15.26 -12.82
CA ILE A 658 24.03 -15.34 -14.02
C ILE A 658 24.95 -15.23 -15.24
N ALA A 659 24.99 -16.29 -16.06
CA ALA A 659 25.69 -16.29 -17.33
C ALA A 659 24.73 -15.87 -18.45
N MET A 660 25.12 -14.84 -19.20
CA MET A 660 24.32 -14.20 -20.23
C MET A 660 25.16 -13.95 -21.49
N GLU A 661 24.48 -13.53 -22.56
CA GLU A 661 25.07 -13.12 -23.81
C GLU A 661 26.13 -12.01 -23.59
N TYR A 662 27.34 -12.24 -24.10
CA TYR A 662 28.38 -11.21 -24.09
C TYR A 662 28.12 -10.22 -25.21
N LEU A 663 27.96 -8.95 -24.86
CA LEU A 663 27.67 -7.87 -25.81
C LEU A 663 28.93 -7.04 -26.08
N GLU A 664 29.39 -7.05 -27.32
CA GLU A 664 30.50 -6.19 -27.77
C GLU A 664 29.96 -4.82 -28.15
N GLY A 665 29.83 -3.95 -27.15
CA GLY A 665 29.13 -2.67 -27.29
C GLY A 665 29.53 -1.66 -26.23
N GLU A 666 28.86 -0.52 -26.26
CA GLU A 666 28.92 0.50 -25.21
C GLU A 666 27.49 0.83 -24.76
N ASP A 667 27.30 1.10 -23.48
CA ASP A 667 25.99 1.51 -22.96
C ASP A 667 25.62 2.94 -23.42
N LEU A 668 24.33 3.26 -23.37
CA LEU A 668 23.84 4.55 -23.85
C LEU A 668 24.19 5.75 -22.95
N LEU A 669 24.71 5.53 -21.73
CA LEU A 669 25.09 6.62 -20.82
C LEU A 669 26.19 7.51 -21.42
N ARG A 670 27.04 6.95 -22.29
CA ARG A 670 28.05 7.74 -23.01
C ARG A 670 27.42 8.79 -23.92
N TYR A 671 26.21 8.56 -24.41
CA TYR A 671 25.51 9.42 -25.36
C TYR A 671 24.49 10.37 -24.71
N THR A 672 24.49 10.49 -23.37
CA THR A 672 23.62 11.44 -22.64
C THR A 672 24.29 12.77 -22.31
N LYS A 673 25.52 12.99 -22.79
CA LYS A 673 26.27 14.24 -22.57
C LYS A 673 26.22 15.09 -23.84
N LYS A 674 25.97 16.39 -23.71
CA LYS A 674 25.87 17.33 -24.85
C LYS A 674 27.01 17.23 -25.88
N GLY A 675 28.23 16.90 -25.45
CA GLY A 675 29.39 16.74 -26.33
C GLY A 675 29.48 15.42 -27.08
N ASN A 676 28.55 14.47 -26.86
CA ASN A 676 28.59 13.14 -27.44
C ASN A 676 27.18 12.60 -27.76
N LEU A 677 26.23 13.47 -28.12
CA LEU A 677 24.88 13.05 -28.49
C LEU A 677 24.87 12.33 -29.85
N LEU A 678 24.00 11.34 -29.99
CA LEU A 678 23.76 10.67 -31.26
C LEU A 678 22.90 11.54 -32.20
N PRO A 679 22.95 11.30 -33.53
CA PRO A 679 22.00 11.89 -34.46
C PRO A 679 20.55 11.59 -34.04
N ILE A 680 19.67 12.57 -34.17
CA ILE A 680 18.25 12.45 -33.75
C ILE A 680 17.60 11.22 -34.37
N ARG A 681 17.85 10.97 -35.66
CA ARG A 681 17.33 9.80 -36.39
C ARG A 681 17.73 8.49 -35.73
N ASP A 682 18.98 8.37 -35.27
CA ASP A 682 19.49 7.17 -34.60
C ASP A 682 18.91 7.01 -33.19
N VAL A 683 18.74 8.12 -32.45
CA VAL A 683 18.07 8.10 -31.14
C VAL A 683 16.63 7.59 -31.28
N LEU A 684 15.89 8.03 -32.30
CA LEU A 684 14.52 7.58 -32.51
C LEU A 684 14.45 6.09 -32.91
N ASP A 685 15.34 5.63 -33.79
CA ASP A 685 15.43 4.21 -34.18
C ASP A 685 15.77 3.30 -32.99
N ILE A 686 16.78 3.69 -32.20
CA ILE A 686 17.16 3.01 -30.96
C ILE A 686 15.98 2.95 -29.99
N THR A 687 15.31 4.09 -29.75
CA THR A 687 14.19 4.17 -28.83
C THR A 687 13.02 3.29 -29.29
N ALA A 688 12.77 3.22 -30.60
CA ALA A 688 11.74 2.34 -31.17
C ALA A 688 12.06 0.85 -30.91
N LYS A 689 13.31 0.43 -31.14
CA LYS A 689 13.76 -0.95 -30.88
C LYS A 689 13.67 -1.33 -29.40
N VAL A 690 13.99 -0.39 -28.51
CA VAL A 690 13.81 -0.59 -27.05
C VAL A 690 12.33 -0.68 -26.70
N ALA A 691 11.47 0.17 -27.26
CA ALA A 691 10.03 0.13 -27.04
C ALA A 691 9.41 -1.20 -27.52
N ASP A 692 9.90 -1.77 -28.63
CA ASP A 692 9.49 -3.10 -29.11
C ASP A 692 9.89 -4.21 -28.14
N ALA A 693 11.15 -4.18 -27.65
CA ALA A 693 11.64 -5.11 -26.65
C ALA A 693 10.77 -5.08 -25.38
N LEU A 694 10.39 -3.89 -24.93
CA LEU A 694 9.50 -3.73 -23.78
C LEU A 694 8.09 -4.23 -24.07
N GLY A 695 7.54 -3.93 -25.25
CA GLY A 695 6.23 -4.46 -25.65
C GLY A 695 6.21 -5.99 -25.69
N TYR A 696 7.27 -6.61 -26.20
CA TYR A 696 7.45 -8.06 -26.18
C TYR A 696 7.51 -8.62 -24.75
N ALA A 697 8.27 -8.01 -23.85
CA ALA A 697 8.35 -8.42 -22.45
C ALA A 697 7.00 -8.25 -21.72
N HIS A 698 6.32 -7.12 -21.91
CA HIS A 698 5.02 -6.83 -21.31
C HIS A 698 3.95 -7.84 -21.73
N SER A 699 3.97 -8.31 -22.98
CA SER A 699 3.07 -9.36 -23.47
C SER A 699 3.24 -10.71 -22.76
N ARG A 700 4.38 -10.92 -22.08
CA ARG A 700 4.70 -12.09 -21.26
C ARG A 700 4.61 -11.82 -19.77
N ASN A 701 3.96 -10.72 -19.37
CA ASN A 701 3.83 -10.26 -17.99
C ASN A 701 5.17 -9.95 -17.29
N VAL A 702 6.22 -9.65 -18.05
CA VAL A 702 7.51 -9.23 -17.51
C VAL A 702 7.64 -7.72 -17.67
N VAL A 703 7.86 -7.00 -16.57
CA VAL A 703 8.05 -5.54 -16.52
C VAL A 703 9.47 -5.26 -16.04
N HIS A 704 10.20 -4.37 -16.72
CA HIS A 704 11.63 -4.17 -16.49
C HIS A 704 11.92 -3.34 -15.23
N ARG A 705 11.17 -2.25 -15.00
CA ARG A 705 11.20 -1.38 -13.80
C ARG A 705 12.47 -0.57 -13.56
N ASP A 706 13.52 -0.71 -14.35
CA ASP A 706 14.80 0.02 -14.22
C ASP A 706 15.37 0.41 -15.59
N ILE A 707 14.52 0.98 -16.44
CA ILE A 707 14.95 1.48 -17.76
C ILE A 707 15.76 2.76 -17.57
N LYS A 708 17.02 2.71 -17.99
CA LYS A 708 17.98 3.82 -17.96
C LYS A 708 19.06 3.62 -19.02
N PRO A 709 19.82 4.65 -19.41
CA PRO A 709 20.82 4.56 -20.47
C PRO A 709 21.90 3.50 -20.22
N ALA A 710 22.28 3.28 -18.95
CA ALA A 710 23.26 2.26 -18.56
C ALA A 710 22.79 0.81 -18.77
N ASN A 711 21.48 0.58 -18.93
CA ASN A 711 20.89 -0.75 -19.14
C ASN A 711 20.50 -0.99 -20.62
N ILE A 712 20.97 -0.14 -21.53
CA ILE A 712 20.75 -0.26 -22.97
C ILE A 712 22.12 -0.26 -23.65
N MET A 713 22.52 -1.38 -24.21
CA MET A 713 23.81 -1.54 -24.88
C MET A 713 23.67 -1.35 -26.38
N ARG A 714 24.51 -0.50 -26.96
CA ARG A 714 24.66 -0.32 -28.41
C ARG A 714 25.84 -1.14 -28.92
N LEU A 715 25.59 -2.06 -29.83
CA LEU A 715 26.58 -2.97 -30.39
C LEU A 715 27.52 -2.23 -31.35
N LYS A 716 28.83 -2.52 -31.26
CA LYS A 716 29.86 -1.82 -32.06
C LYS A 716 29.78 -2.15 -33.54
N GLU A 717 29.50 -3.40 -33.87
CA GLU A 717 29.52 -3.89 -35.26
C GLU A 717 28.27 -3.50 -36.05
N THR A 718 27.09 -3.64 -35.44
CA THR A 718 25.81 -3.43 -36.15
C THR A 718 25.17 -2.08 -35.85
N GLY A 719 25.52 -1.44 -34.72
CA GLY A 719 24.83 -0.25 -34.22
C GLY A 719 23.45 -0.54 -33.62
N ASP A 720 23.02 -1.82 -33.55
CA ASP A 720 21.78 -2.23 -32.90
C ASP A 720 21.88 -2.12 -31.38
N VAL A 721 20.73 -2.24 -30.72
CA VAL A 721 20.62 -2.15 -29.26
C VAL A 721 20.07 -3.40 -28.62
N LYS A 722 20.53 -3.69 -27.41
CA LYS A 722 20.00 -4.73 -26.53
C LYS A 722 19.75 -4.16 -25.14
N VAL A 723 18.58 -4.48 -24.59
CA VAL A 723 18.19 -4.14 -23.23
C VAL A 723 18.74 -5.22 -22.29
N THR A 724 19.41 -4.78 -21.23
CA THR A 724 20.06 -5.61 -20.21
C THR A 724 19.43 -5.36 -18.83
N ASP A 725 19.71 -6.22 -17.85
CA ASP A 725 19.35 -5.99 -16.44
C ASP A 725 17.85 -5.79 -16.17
N PHE A 726 17.02 -6.78 -16.56
CA PHE A 726 15.58 -6.84 -16.29
C PHE A 726 15.23 -6.97 -14.79
N GLY A 727 15.51 -5.92 -14.00
CA GLY A 727 14.85 -5.68 -12.72
C GLY A 727 15.57 -6.08 -11.42
N ILE A 728 16.91 -6.03 -11.33
CA ILE A 728 17.64 -6.23 -10.04
C ILE A 728 17.31 -5.14 -8.99
N ALA A 729 16.58 -4.09 -9.37
CA ALA A 729 16.36 -2.88 -8.57
C ALA A 729 15.27 -2.96 -7.49
N ARG A 730 14.95 -4.14 -6.92
CA ARG A 730 14.19 -4.20 -5.64
C ARG A 730 15.06 -4.54 -4.44
N ILE A 731 16.33 -4.89 -4.65
CA ILE A 731 17.24 -5.26 -3.54
C ILE A 731 17.56 -4.05 -2.64
N THR A 732 17.38 -2.81 -3.09
CA THR A 732 17.78 -1.63 -2.32
C THR A 732 16.65 -0.77 -1.74
N SER A 733 15.38 -1.05 -2.05
CA SER A 733 14.25 -0.23 -1.56
C SER A 733 13.48 -0.85 -0.38
N SER A 734 13.79 -2.10 0.00
CA SER A 734 13.16 -2.76 1.16
C SER A 734 14.04 -2.86 2.41
N SER A 735 15.36 -2.73 2.29
CA SER A 735 16.24 -2.58 3.45
C SER A 735 16.35 -1.09 3.77
N LYS A 736 15.62 -0.66 4.81
CA LYS A 736 15.92 0.59 5.53
C LYS A 736 17.33 0.46 6.10
N THR A 737 18.34 0.82 5.34
CA THR A 737 19.66 1.06 5.91
C THR A 737 19.53 2.21 6.90
N LYS A 738 20.16 2.06 8.07
CA LYS A 738 20.14 3.00 9.22
C LYS A 738 20.66 4.42 8.92
N THR A 739 20.82 4.78 7.65
CA THR A 739 21.33 6.06 7.15
C THR A 739 20.38 6.78 6.18
N GLY A 740 19.20 6.24 5.86
CA GLY A 740 18.17 6.99 5.11
C GLY A 740 18.50 7.30 3.64
N VAL A 741 19.47 6.61 3.04
CA VAL A 741 19.80 6.78 1.61
C VAL A 741 19.18 5.63 0.81
N VAL A 742 18.15 5.95 0.02
CA VAL A 742 17.63 5.05 -1.03
C VAL A 742 18.76 4.77 -2.01
N MET A 743 19.26 3.53 -2.05
CA MET A 743 20.34 3.13 -2.95
C MET A 743 19.77 2.90 -4.36
N GLY A 744 19.57 3.99 -5.09
CA GLY A 744 19.13 4.06 -6.48
C GLY A 744 19.12 5.52 -6.93
N THR A 745 19.32 5.78 -8.23
CA THR A 745 19.14 7.13 -8.79
C THR A 745 17.68 7.27 -9.25
N PRO A 746 16.77 7.90 -8.49
CA PRO A 746 15.34 7.92 -8.82
C PRO A 746 15.01 8.76 -10.06
N SER A 747 16.00 9.35 -10.73
CA SER A 747 15.81 10.20 -11.91
C SER A 747 15.06 9.54 -13.07
N TYR A 748 14.96 8.21 -13.12
CA TYR A 748 14.25 7.48 -14.18
C TYR A 748 12.99 6.76 -13.68
N MET A 749 12.66 6.86 -12.39
CA MET A 749 11.48 6.19 -11.83
C MET A 749 10.19 6.89 -12.28
N SER A 750 9.14 6.10 -12.48
CA SER A 750 7.80 6.61 -12.75
C SER A 750 7.08 7.11 -11.47
N PRO A 751 6.07 8.00 -11.59
CA PRO A 751 5.29 8.48 -10.44
C PRO A 751 4.68 7.36 -9.59
N GLU A 752 4.21 6.29 -10.24
CA GLU A 752 3.64 5.11 -9.60
C GLU A 752 4.68 4.26 -8.86
N GLN A 753 5.92 4.19 -9.36
CA GLN A 753 7.04 3.55 -8.64
C GLN A 753 7.41 4.33 -7.39
N LEU A 754 7.48 5.66 -7.47
CA LEU A 754 7.78 6.53 -6.32
C LEU A 754 6.68 6.49 -5.26
N SER A 755 5.42 6.35 -5.68
CA SER A 755 4.26 6.30 -4.78
C SER A 755 3.98 4.91 -4.19
N GLY A 756 4.77 3.88 -4.54
CA GLY A 756 4.54 2.50 -4.12
C GLY A 756 3.23 1.89 -4.64
N LYS A 757 2.66 2.44 -5.72
CA LYS A 757 1.45 1.93 -6.38
C LYS A 757 1.80 0.69 -7.23
N LYS A 758 0.77 -0.01 -7.72
CA LYS A 758 0.98 -1.15 -8.63
C LYS A 758 1.68 -0.69 -9.92
N VAL A 759 2.82 -1.32 -10.22
CA VAL A 759 3.66 -1.03 -11.40
C VAL A 759 3.32 -2.01 -12.53
N ASP A 760 3.01 -1.49 -13.71
CA ASP A 760 2.79 -2.26 -14.94
C ASP A 760 3.68 -1.75 -16.08
N GLY A 761 3.51 -2.29 -17.29
CA GLY A 761 4.36 -1.94 -18.44
C GLY A 761 4.36 -0.44 -18.79
N ARG A 762 3.35 0.33 -18.39
CA ARG A 762 3.30 1.78 -18.62
C ARG A 762 4.36 2.53 -17.82
N SER A 763 4.88 1.95 -16.74
CA SER A 763 6.00 2.52 -15.99
C SER A 763 7.30 2.50 -16.79
N ASP A 764 7.56 1.42 -17.54
CA ASP A 764 8.73 1.33 -18.42
C ASP A 764 8.65 2.34 -19.57
N ILE A 765 7.44 2.64 -20.06
CA ILE A 765 7.19 3.68 -21.08
C ILE A 765 7.61 5.06 -20.56
N PHE A 766 7.26 5.37 -19.30
CA PHE A 766 7.65 6.65 -18.69
C PHE A 766 9.17 6.75 -18.55
N SER A 767 9.81 5.70 -18.03
CA SER A 767 11.28 5.64 -17.92
C SER A 767 11.96 5.76 -19.30
N LEU A 768 11.42 5.12 -20.34
CA LEU A 768 11.90 5.26 -21.71
C LEU A 768 11.70 6.68 -22.26
N GLY A 769 10.61 7.36 -21.89
CA GLY A 769 10.39 8.78 -22.19
C GLY A 769 11.48 9.68 -21.60
N ILE A 770 11.94 9.38 -20.37
CA ILE A 770 13.06 10.08 -19.74
C ILE A 770 14.36 9.83 -20.50
N VAL A 771 14.63 8.58 -20.89
CA VAL A 771 15.81 8.20 -21.69
C VAL A 771 15.79 8.92 -23.04
N LEU A 772 14.66 8.95 -23.73
CA LEU A 772 14.49 9.66 -25.01
C LEU A 772 14.77 11.16 -24.86
N PHE A 773 14.21 11.79 -23.82
CA PHE A 773 14.46 13.21 -23.53
C PHE A 773 15.96 13.46 -23.32
N GLU A 774 16.62 12.62 -22.53
CA GLU A 774 18.03 12.81 -22.17
C GLU A 774 18.98 12.57 -23.36
N LEU A 775 18.72 11.56 -24.18
CA LEU A 775 19.51 11.29 -25.40
C LEU A 775 19.39 12.40 -26.45
N LEU A 776 18.26 13.11 -26.48
CA LEU A 776 18.03 14.20 -27.43
C LEU A 776 18.57 15.56 -26.95
N THR A 777 18.64 15.77 -25.63
CA THR A 777 18.96 17.08 -25.05
C THR A 777 20.30 17.12 -24.30
N GLY A 778 20.83 15.96 -23.92
CA GLY A 778 21.98 15.82 -23.03
C GLY A 778 21.69 16.18 -21.57
N GLU A 779 20.41 16.29 -21.20
CA GLU A 779 19.96 16.69 -19.88
C GLU A 779 18.73 15.88 -19.43
N LYS A 780 18.61 15.57 -18.15
CA LYS A 780 17.41 14.94 -17.59
C LYS A 780 16.24 15.92 -17.51
N PRO A 781 14.98 15.47 -17.70
CA PRO A 781 13.80 16.35 -17.63
C PRO A 781 13.53 16.85 -16.20
N PHE A 782 13.81 16.05 -15.18
CA PHE A 782 13.61 16.41 -13.78
C PHE A 782 14.95 16.51 -13.05
N LYS A 783 15.21 17.65 -12.41
CA LYS A 783 16.42 17.94 -11.64
C LYS A 783 16.07 18.67 -10.34
N ALA A 784 16.69 18.27 -9.24
CA ALA A 784 16.60 18.93 -7.94
C ALA A 784 17.90 18.73 -7.16
N GLN A 785 18.12 19.54 -6.11
CA GLN A 785 19.31 19.48 -5.26
C GLN A 785 19.20 18.38 -4.19
N ASP A 786 17.99 18.06 -3.74
CA ASP A 786 17.70 17.00 -2.79
C ASP A 786 16.77 15.93 -3.37
N MET A 787 16.82 14.75 -2.76
CA MET A 787 16.10 13.56 -3.22
C MET A 787 14.58 13.73 -3.17
N THR A 788 14.08 14.36 -2.11
CA THR A 788 12.64 14.54 -1.87
C THR A 788 12.04 15.45 -2.92
N SER A 789 12.73 16.54 -3.25
CA SER A 789 12.32 17.47 -4.30
C SER A 789 12.40 16.82 -5.68
N LEU A 790 13.39 15.97 -5.96
CA LEU A 790 13.44 15.23 -7.22
C LEU A 790 12.22 14.29 -7.36
N MET A 791 11.85 13.58 -6.30
CA MET A 791 10.67 12.71 -6.28
C MET A 791 9.38 13.51 -6.48
N TYR A 792 9.26 14.66 -5.82
CA TYR A 792 8.11 15.56 -6.00
C TYR A 792 7.97 16.02 -7.45
N LYS A 793 9.07 16.47 -8.08
CA LYS A 793 9.07 16.90 -9.48
C LYS A 793 8.67 15.79 -10.43
N ILE A 794 9.19 14.59 -10.22
CA ILE A 794 8.81 13.43 -11.03
C ILE A 794 7.31 13.13 -10.86
N ALA A 795 6.76 13.25 -9.64
CA ALA A 795 5.37 12.92 -9.38
C ALA A 795 4.37 13.99 -9.84
N GLN A 796 4.72 15.28 -9.77
CA GLN A 796 3.76 16.39 -9.88
C GLN A 796 4.10 17.42 -10.96
N GLU A 797 5.37 17.69 -11.23
CA GLU A 797 5.74 18.75 -12.18
C GLU A 797 5.76 18.24 -13.64
N PRO A 798 5.30 19.04 -14.61
CA PRO A 798 5.48 18.73 -16.03
C PRO A 798 6.96 18.81 -16.40
N HIS A 799 7.39 18.03 -17.39
CA HIS A 799 8.77 18.13 -17.89
C HIS A 799 8.95 19.41 -18.71
N PRO A 800 10.18 19.97 -18.78
CA PRO A 800 10.47 21.10 -19.65
C PRO A 800 10.36 20.70 -21.14
N SER A 801 10.16 21.69 -22.02
CA SER A 801 10.16 21.47 -23.47
C SER A 801 11.53 21.00 -23.95
N ALA A 802 11.59 19.82 -24.58
CA ALA A 802 12.83 19.29 -25.15
C ALA A 802 13.38 20.21 -26.25
N LYS A 803 12.47 20.80 -27.05
CA LYS A 803 12.80 21.70 -28.14
C LYS A 803 13.42 23.02 -27.65
N SER A 804 13.05 23.48 -26.46
CA SER A 804 13.69 24.65 -25.84
C SER A 804 15.19 24.43 -25.55
N ILE A 805 15.60 23.17 -25.32
CA ILE A 805 16.99 22.80 -25.02
C ILE A 805 17.76 22.44 -26.30
N ASN A 806 17.13 21.69 -27.21
CA ASN A 806 17.68 21.35 -28.52
C ASN A 806 16.69 21.73 -29.63
N PRO A 807 16.84 22.92 -30.26
CA PRO A 807 15.93 23.40 -31.30
C PRO A 807 15.85 22.53 -32.56
N LYS A 808 16.80 21.59 -32.75
CA LYS A 808 16.81 20.65 -33.88
C LYS A 808 15.77 19.52 -33.73
N ILE A 809 15.17 19.36 -32.55
CA ILE A 809 14.14 18.35 -32.30
C ILE A 809 12.84 18.71 -33.06
N PRO A 810 12.32 17.82 -33.93
CA PRO A 810 11.04 18.03 -34.58
C PRO A 810 9.87 18.09 -33.59
N THR A 811 8.89 18.94 -33.83
CA THR A 811 7.70 19.10 -32.96
C THR A 811 6.94 17.78 -32.73
N VAL A 812 6.94 16.88 -33.71
CA VAL A 812 6.30 15.56 -33.57
C VAL A 812 7.01 14.68 -32.53
N VAL A 813 8.34 14.79 -32.41
CA VAL A 813 9.13 14.05 -31.41
C VAL A 813 8.86 14.60 -30.01
N GLU A 814 8.72 15.91 -29.87
CA GLU A 814 8.34 16.55 -28.61
C GLU A 814 6.98 16.02 -28.10
N LYS A 815 5.97 15.92 -28.97
CA LYS A 815 4.67 15.33 -28.60
C LYS A 815 4.76 13.86 -28.17
N ILE A 816 5.70 13.09 -28.74
CA ILE A 816 5.93 11.70 -28.32
C ILE A 816 6.50 11.67 -26.89
N ILE A 817 7.43 12.59 -26.58
CA ILE A 817 7.98 12.75 -25.23
C ILE A 817 6.88 13.17 -24.26
N ASP A 818 6.08 14.18 -24.61
CA ASP A 818 4.97 14.68 -23.79
C ASP A 818 4.03 13.54 -23.37
N LYS A 819 3.59 12.75 -24.36
CA LYS A 819 2.69 11.62 -24.13
C LYS A 819 3.34 10.47 -23.36
N ALA A 820 4.65 10.25 -23.47
CA ALA A 820 5.35 9.23 -22.68
C ALA A 820 5.55 9.66 -21.22
N LEU A 821 5.73 10.96 -20.97
CA LEU A 821 5.98 11.55 -19.64
C LEU A 821 4.72 12.05 -18.93
N GLU A 822 3.54 11.70 -19.43
CA GLU A 822 2.26 11.92 -18.75
C GLU A 822 2.23 11.27 -17.36
N LYS A 823 1.73 12.02 -16.38
CA LYS A 823 1.64 11.56 -14.99
C LYS A 823 0.46 10.62 -14.78
N ASP A 824 -0.65 10.87 -15.49
CA ASP A 824 -1.78 9.97 -15.52
C ASP A 824 -1.49 8.77 -16.44
N LEU A 825 -1.69 7.57 -15.92
CA LEU A 825 -1.51 6.32 -16.63
C LEU A 825 -2.50 6.14 -17.79
N ASN A 826 -3.68 6.77 -17.72
CA ASN A 826 -4.71 6.67 -18.74
C ASN A 826 -4.44 7.57 -19.96
N THR A 827 -3.70 8.66 -19.77
CA THR A 827 -3.32 9.60 -20.85
C THR A 827 -2.02 9.20 -21.54
N ARG A 828 -1.16 8.43 -20.85
CA ARG A 828 0.07 7.84 -21.39
C ARG A 828 -0.20 6.85 -22.52
N TYR A 829 0.84 6.47 -23.28
CA TYR A 829 0.75 5.31 -24.18
C TYR A 829 0.33 4.06 -23.40
N GLN A 830 -0.63 3.30 -23.95
CA GLN A 830 -1.18 2.12 -23.28
C GLN A 830 -0.34 0.86 -23.53
N SER A 831 0.57 0.88 -24.52
CA SER A 831 1.58 -0.15 -24.73
C SER A 831 2.85 0.46 -25.30
N ALA A 832 4.01 -0.17 -25.02
CA ALA A 832 5.29 0.27 -25.55
C ALA A 832 5.33 0.13 -27.09
N SER A 833 4.63 -0.85 -27.65
CA SER A 833 4.49 -1.02 -29.11
C SER A 833 3.80 0.17 -29.79
N GLN A 834 2.83 0.84 -29.14
CA GLN A 834 2.23 2.08 -29.66
C GLN A 834 3.26 3.20 -29.76
N MET A 835 4.14 3.34 -28.76
CA MET A 835 5.23 4.32 -28.79
C MET A 835 6.25 4.00 -29.88
N ALA A 836 6.60 2.71 -30.05
CA ALA A 836 7.51 2.25 -31.10
C ALA A 836 6.98 2.58 -32.50
N GLU A 837 5.69 2.34 -32.76
CA GLU A 837 5.05 2.65 -34.04
C GLU A 837 5.16 4.15 -34.38
N GLN A 838 4.85 5.03 -33.44
CA GLN A 838 4.95 6.48 -33.64
C GLN A 838 6.39 6.91 -33.95
N LEU A 839 7.38 6.37 -33.22
CA LEU A 839 8.79 6.66 -33.46
C LEU A 839 9.24 6.21 -34.86
N ARG A 840 8.83 5.01 -35.31
CA ARG A 840 9.17 4.51 -36.65
C ARG A 840 8.55 5.33 -37.77
N LEU A 841 7.32 5.81 -37.59
CA LEU A 841 6.68 6.72 -38.57
C LEU A 841 7.51 7.99 -38.77
N VAL A 842 8.05 8.55 -37.68
CA VAL A 842 8.92 9.73 -37.75
C VAL A 842 10.24 9.39 -38.44
N VAL A 843 10.90 8.27 -38.08
CA VAL A 843 12.15 7.83 -38.72
C VAL A 843 11.96 7.62 -40.23
N ALA A 844 10.90 6.90 -40.64
CA ALA A 844 10.59 6.66 -42.04
C ALA A 844 10.39 7.97 -42.81
N LYS A 845 9.73 8.97 -42.20
CA LYS A 845 9.55 10.29 -42.82
C LYS A 845 10.86 11.06 -42.93
N MET A 846 11.73 10.99 -41.92
CA MET A 846 13.08 11.60 -41.98
C MET A 846 13.91 10.97 -43.09
N ASP A 847 13.87 9.65 -43.25
CA ASP A 847 14.60 8.91 -44.29
C ASP A 847 14.05 9.21 -45.70
N GLU A 848 12.74 9.44 -45.85
CA GLU A 848 12.13 9.91 -47.09
C GLU A 848 12.64 11.31 -47.47
N ILE A 849 12.63 12.26 -46.52
CA ILE A 849 13.10 13.63 -46.74
C ILE A 849 14.60 13.64 -47.08
N ALA A 850 15.42 12.86 -46.37
CA ALA A 850 16.85 12.76 -46.64
C ALA A 850 17.14 12.21 -48.04
N ARG A 851 16.36 11.23 -48.52
CA ARG A 851 16.47 10.71 -49.90
C ARG A 851 16.08 11.73 -50.96
N GLN A 852 15.06 12.55 -50.69
CA GLN A 852 14.65 13.64 -51.60
C GLN A 852 15.69 14.76 -51.67
N GLN A 853 16.39 15.05 -50.57
CA GLN A 853 17.44 16.06 -50.50
C GLN A 853 18.80 15.59 -51.06
N GLY A 854 19.06 14.27 -51.08
CA GLY A 854 20.28 13.69 -51.67
C GLY A 854 20.17 13.32 -53.16
N SER A 855 19.02 13.60 -53.80
CA SER A 855 18.76 13.35 -55.22
C SER A 855 18.58 14.64 -56.04
N LEU A 856 18.96 15.78 -55.47
CA LEU A 856 19.14 17.11 -56.06
C LEU A 856 20.62 17.48 -55.95
#